data_AF-A0AAN9YP27-F1
#
_entry.id   AF-A0AAN9YP27-F1
#
_cell.length_a   1.000
_cell.length_b   1.000
_cell.length_c   1.000
_cell.angle_alpha   90.00
_cell.angle_beta   90.00
_cell.angle_gamma   90.00
#
_symmetry.space_group_name_H-M   'P 1'
#
loop_
_entity.id
_entity.type
_entity.pdbx_description
1 polymer ?
#
loop_
_entity_poly.entity_id
_entity_poly.type
_entity_poly.pdbx_seq_one_letter_code
_entity_poly.pdbx_strand_id
1 'polypeptide(L)'
;MAEFITPTKLRQHGQHRGSTDDIGVYSDARTYYSSDDLHSNRHHRRNRTYSQNSLVHQMQRSMGLNEPHRRGSHDEASRPHSRQFLVDVDHTLESLQEQEDTDKNMQITIEDAGPKVISLRTAASEGYNRFDIRGTYMLSNLLQELYMAKEFGRKRIILDIGRLNENPVNRLSRLIKDQFWEGLTRRIDASSIEVAAKDPKDWTDDPRPRIYVPPGAPEQYEYYTKLARDRPDIRLDVQLLAEKITPEMVRDMNDKPGLLAVAMDEIIDPKTGEKTLQGVPFVVPGGRFNELYGWDSYMTSLGLLVNEKLELTKSLVKNFCFCIRHYGKILNATRSYYLLRSQPPFLTDMALRVYEKIKHEPGATEFLRTAILAAIKEYYCVWMAAPRLDPKTGLSRYRPDGHGVPPETEASHFVHILEPYIKKHNMTFQEFVRAYNYGEVEEPELDEYFLHDRAVRESGHDTSYRLEKVCANLATVDLNSLVYKYEMDISRIIRNVFGDKLVIPAEWCGEGMTPGQVETSADWDRKWRKRRIAIHKYLWNEEKGMYFDYDTVKQEQCNYESCTTFWPLWAGVPDPEKAAKVVKMAVPKFEAYGGLLAGTEESRGPVSLERPNRQWDYPYGWAPQQMLAWTGLARYGYSDLAQRLAYRWLFMITKAFFDFNGVVVEKYDVTRPVDPHRVDAEYGNQGLDFKGVAKEGFGWVNASYVYGLQFLTTEMKRALGTLTPYDTFEKAQQLREEKIQAELS
;
A
#
# COMPACT_ATOMS: atom_id res chain seq x y z
N MET A 1 36.49 -24.51 -29.50
CA MET A 1 37.59 -25.08 -28.70
C MET A 1 37.30 -24.71 -27.25
N ALA A 2 36.44 -25.46 -26.57
CA ALA A 2 36.78 -26.62 -25.72
C ALA A 2 37.73 -26.18 -24.60
N GLU A 3 37.32 -26.13 -23.33
CA GLU A 3 37.03 -27.33 -22.54
C GLU A 3 35.81 -27.26 -21.60
N PHE A 4 35.27 -28.46 -21.37
CA PHE A 4 34.15 -28.86 -20.55
C PHE A 4 34.51 -28.96 -19.06
N ILE A 5 33.58 -28.61 -18.16
CA ILE A 5 33.47 -29.21 -16.83
C ILE A 5 31.98 -29.51 -16.54
N THR A 6 31.70 -30.79 -16.25
CA THR A 6 30.37 -31.36 -15.92
C THR A 6 30.06 -31.24 -14.41
N PRO A 7 28.78 -31.34 -13.99
CA PRO A 7 28.34 -31.03 -12.63
C PRO A 7 28.36 -32.24 -11.69
N THR A 8 28.99 -32.09 -10.52
CA THR A 8 28.99 -33.11 -9.46
C THR A 8 27.91 -32.83 -8.41
N LYS A 9 26.90 -33.72 -8.39
CA LYS A 9 26.04 -34.16 -7.27
C LYS A 9 26.08 -33.32 -5.97
N LEU A 10 25.02 -32.54 -5.75
CA LEU A 10 24.64 -32.03 -4.42
C LEU A 10 24.14 -33.17 -3.53
N ARG A 11 24.96 -33.53 -2.54
CA ARG A 11 24.56 -34.36 -1.39
C ARG A 11 23.85 -33.49 -0.36
N GLN A 12 22.70 -33.97 0.11
CA GLN A 12 22.01 -33.49 1.30
C GLN A 12 22.89 -33.64 2.54
N HIS A 13 23.13 -32.53 3.24
CA HIS A 13 23.38 -32.41 4.68
C HIS A 13 22.84 -31.03 5.06
N GLY A 14 22.04 -30.82 6.09
CA GLY A 14 22.14 -31.30 7.46
C GLY A 14 22.10 -30.03 8.33
N GLN A 15 21.22 -29.99 9.33
CA GLN A 15 20.92 -28.84 10.19
C GLN A 15 22.15 -27.99 10.55
N HIS A 16 22.19 -26.73 10.10
CA HIS A 16 23.17 -25.75 10.56
C HIS A 16 22.82 -25.27 11.97
N ARG A 17 23.67 -25.57 12.95
CA ARG A 17 23.86 -24.74 14.14
C ARG A 17 24.66 -23.51 13.70
N GLY A 18 24.06 -22.32 13.71
CA GLY A 18 24.73 -21.07 13.36
C GLY A 18 25.77 -20.67 14.40
N SER A 19 26.92 -20.13 13.95
CA SER A 19 27.90 -19.48 14.81
C SER A 19 27.45 -18.03 15.12
N THR A 20 27.99 -17.44 16.18
CA THR A 20 27.69 -16.08 16.63
C THR A 20 28.17 -14.96 15.69
N ASP A 21 28.95 -15.28 14.65
CA ASP A 21 29.56 -14.27 13.76
C ASP A 21 28.63 -13.80 12.63
N ASP A 22 27.47 -14.42 12.44
CA ASP A 22 26.53 -14.13 11.33
C ASP A 22 25.42 -13.11 11.69
N ILE A 23 25.28 -12.65 12.93
CA ILE A 23 24.20 -11.73 13.32
C ILE A 23 24.70 -10.28 13.36
N GLY A 24 24.35 -9.51 12.34
CA GLY A 24 24.71 -8.10 12.21
C GLY A 24 23.87 -7.16 13.08
N VAL A 25 24.39 -5.96 13.35
CA VAL A 25 23.70 -4.89 14.11
C VAL A 25 22.31 -4.59 13.56
N TYR A 26 22.15 -4.68 12.23
CA TYR A 26 20.90 -4.38 11.52
C TYR A 26 20.11 -5.62 11.09
N SER A 27 20.39 -6.80 11.66
CA SER A 27 19.55 -7.98 11.45
C SER A 27 18.09 -7.68 11.85
N ASP A 28 17.15 -8.38 11.21
CA ASP A 28 15.73 -8.28 11.50
C ASP A 28 15.45 -8.56 12.99
N ALA A 29 14.35 -8.01 13.52
CA ALA A 29 14.06 -8.06 14.95
C ALA A 29 13.97 -9.50 15.47
N ARG A 30 13.44 -10.43 14.67
CA ARG A 30 13.34 -11.84 15.04
C ARG A 30 14.73 -12.45 15.19
N THR A 31 15.62 -12.28 14.22
CA THR A 31 17.00 -12.78 14.30
C THR A 31 17.77 -12.14 15.45
N TYR A 32 17.64 -10.81 15.62
CA TYR A 32 18.37 -10.07 16.65
C TYR A 32 17.94 -10.46 18.07
N TYR A 33 16.63 -10.46 18.36
CA TYR A 33 16.11 -10.71 19.71
C TYR A 33 15.89 -12.20 20.04
N SER A 34 15.85 -13.11 19.07
CA SER A 34 15.75 -14.56 19.37
C SER A 34 17.08 -15.20 19.75
N SER A 35 18.21 -14.54 19.50
CA SER A 35 19.54 -15.07 19.81
C SER A 35 19.90 -14.92 21.30
N ASP A 36 19.96 -16.04 22.02
CA ASP A 36 20.47 -16.06 23.40
C ASP A 36 21.95 -15.71 23.45
N ASP A 37 22.71 -16.06 22.42
CA ASP A 37 24.16 -15.91 22.42
C ASP A 37 24.57 -14.43 22.37
N LEU A 38 23.86 -13.60 21.59
CA LEU A 38 24.08 -12.14 21.50
C LEU A 38 23.77 -11.40 22.79
N HIS A 39 22.77 -11.89 23.54
CA HIS A 39 22.32 -11.25 24.78
C HIS A 39 22.86 -11.93 26.04
N SER A 40 23.65 -12.99 25.87
CA SER A 40 24.40 -13.65 26.93
C SER A 40 25.79 -13.02 27.09
N ASN A 41 26.14 -12.65 28.32
CA ASN A 41 27.43 -12.03 28.60
C ASN A 41 28.54 -13.12 28.65
N ARG A 42 28.99 -13.61 27.49
CA ARG A 42 29.92 -14.76 27.38
C ARG A 42 31.37 -14.45 27.74
N HIS A 43 31.78 -13.18 27.87
CA HIS A 43 33.20 -12.86 28.02
C HIS A 43 33.80 -13.05 29.42
N HIS A 44 33.01 -13.26 30.48
CA HIS A 44 33.57 -13.64 31.79
C HIS A 44 32.65 -14.63 32.52
N ARG A 45 33.13 -15.87 32.73
CA ARG A 45 32.52 -16.79 33.70
C ARG A 45 32.55 -16.13 35.08
N ARG A 46 31.38 -15.77 35.60
CA ARG A 46 31.21 -15.20 36.95
C ARG A 46 31.55 -16.26 38.00
N ASN A 47 32.74 -16.15 38.60
CA ASN A 47 33.23 -17.05 39.65
C ASN A 47 33.11 -16.46 41.08
N ARG A 48 32.03 -15.73 41.42
CA ARG A 48 31.69 -15.43 42.84
C ARG A 48 30.30 -14.78 43.02
N THR A 49 29.58 -15.22 44.04
CA THR A 49 28.35 -14.64 44.59
C THR A 49 28.65 -13.32 45.32
N TYR A 50 27.81 -12.28 45.16
CA TYR A 50 27.88 -11.06 45.98
C TYR A 50 26.51 -10.49 46.39
N SER A 51 26.56 -9.72 47.48
CA SER A 51 25.51 -9.07 48.25
C SER A 51 24.80 -7.91 47.54
N GLN A 52 23.59 -7.58 48.03
CA GLN A 52 22.76 -6.48 47.52
C GLN A 52 23.43 -5.11 47.71
N ASN A 53 23.70 -4.42 46.59
CA ASN A 53 24.00 -2.98 46.56
C ASN A 53 22.74 -2.15 46.27
N SER A 54 21.62 -2.43 46.93
CA SER A 54 20.35 -1.69 46.74
C SER A 54 20.29 -0.38 47.54
N LEU A 55 21.06 -0.24 48.63
CA LEU A 55 20.88 0.85 49.61
C LEU A 55 21.41 2.22 49.16
N VAL A 56 22.53 2.28 48.44
CA VAL A 56 23.14 3.57 48.03
C VAL A 56 22.33 4.26 46.92
N HIS A 57 21.67 3.47 46.05
CA HIS A 57 20.89 4.02 44.94
C HIS A 57 19.46 4.45 45.33
N GLN A 58 18.86 3.82 46.35
CA GLN A 58 17.60 4.31 46.93
C GLN A 58 17.78 5.69 47.59
N MET A 59 18.94 5.94 48.22
CA MET A 59 19.25 7.24 48.84
C MET A 59 19.42 8.38 47.82
N GLN A 60 20.04 8.15 46.67
CA GLN A 60 20.19 9.20 45.64
C GLN A 60 18.87 9.61 44.99
N ARG A 61 17.93 8.67 44.78
CA ARG A 61 16.58 8.99 44.29
C ARG A 61 15.74 9.75 45.33
N SER A 62 15.89 9.43 46.62
CA SER A 62 15.17 10.11 47.71
C SER A 62 15.57 11.57 47.92
N MET A 63 16.69 12.02 47.34
CA MET A 63 17.20 13.39 47.49
C MET A 63 16.85 14.34 46.32
N GLY A 64 16.02 13.92 45.35
CA GLY A 64 15.55 14.81 44.27
C GLY A 64 16.66 15.44 43.42
N LEU A 65 17.82 14.76 43.29
CA LEU A 65 18.99 15.31 42.63
C LEU A 65 18.94 15.07 41.11
N ASN A 66 18.65 16.18 40.42
CA ASN A 66 18.89 16.54 39.02
C ASN A 66 18.54 15.50 37.95
N GLU A 67 17.40 15.69 37.29
CA GLU A 67 17.20 15.19 35.93
C GLU A 67 18.36 15.68 35.04
N PRO A 68 18.99 14.80 34.25
CA PRO A 68 20.10 15.19 33.38
C PRO A 68 19.63 16.23 32.37
N HIS A 69 20.34 17.36 32.29
CA HIS A 69 20.07 18.39 31.30
C HIS A 69 20.78 18.08 29.99
N ARG A 70 20.06 18.16 28.85
CA ARG A 70 20.64 17.88 27.54
C ARG A 70 21.77 18.87 27.22
N ARG A 71 23.01 18.36 27.11
CA ARG A 71 24.16 19.15 26.63
C ARG A 71 24.15 19.25 25.10
N GLY A 72 24.21 20.49 24.58
CA GLY A 72 24.26 20.80 23.15
C GLY A 72 25.67 20.82 22.52
N SER A 73 26.72 20.66 23.33
CA SER A 73 28.11 20.58 22.85
C SER A 73 28.41 19.24 22.16
N HIS A 74 29.26 19.26 21.13
CA HIS A 74 29.83 18.06 20.55
C HIS A 74 30.75 17.37 21.58
N ASP A 75 30.43 16.13 21.96
CA ASP A 75 31.38 15.27 22.67
C ASP A 75 32.39 14.67 21.68
N GLU A 76 33.60 14.35 22.12
CA GLU A 76 34.65 13.75 21.28
C GLU A 76 34.12 12.54 20.49
N ALA A 77 34.35 12.56 19.16
CA ALA A 77 33.97 11.51 18.22
C ALA A 77 34.82 10.24 18.39
N SER A 78 34.71 9.61 19.56
CA SER A 78 35.19 8.25 19.76
C SER A 78 34.29 7.32 18.93
N ARG A 79 34.93 6.57 18.00
CA ARG A 79 34.31 5.75 16.94
C ARG A 79 32.88 5.25 17.29
N PRO A 80 31.82 5.75 16.62
CA PRO A 80 30.44 5.49 17.02
C PRO A 80 29.97 4.02 16.84
N HIS A 81 30.75 3.17 16.17
CA HIS A 81 30.32 1.83 15.73
C HIS A 81 30.64 0.68 16.71
N SER A 82 30.90 0.95 17.99
CA SER A 82 31.23 -0.12 18.94
C SER A 82 30.64 0.03 20.35
N ARG A 83 29.71 0.98 20.57
CA ARG A 83 29.13 1.18 21.90
C ARG A 83 27.89 0.33 22.06
N GLN A 84 27.98 -0.62 22.99
CA GLN A 84 26.87 -1.48 23.39
C GLN A 84 26.39 -1.13 24.80
N PHE A 85 25.10 -1.32 25.04
CA PHE A 85 24.43 -1.03 26.31
C PHE A 85 23.88 -2.29 26.95
N LEU A 86 24.03 -2.41 28.27
CA LEU A 86 23.35 -3.43 29.05
C LEU A 86 22.04 -2.83 29.56
N VAL A 87 20.92 -3.30 29.02
CA VAL A 87 19.62 -2.68 29.24
C VAL A 87 18.70 -3.65 29.96
N ASP A 88 18.07 -3.17 31.03
CA ASP A 88 16.96 -3.86 31.70
C ASP A 88 15.67 -3.35 31.06
N VAL A 89 14.98 -4.23 30.32
CA VAL A 89 13.97 -3.82 29.34
C VAL A 89 12.80 -3.11 30.01
N ASP A 90 12.17 -3.74 31.00
CA ASP A 90 10.99 -3.18 31.67
C ASP A 90 11.33 -1.90 32.43
N HIS A 91 12.43 -1.90 33.20
CA HIS A 91 12.85 -0.72 33.97
C HIS A 91 13.20 0.48 33.09
N THR A 92 13.85 0.23 31.95
CA THR A 92 14.23 1.29 31.01
C THR A 92 13.00 1.80 30.26
N LEU A 93 12.06 0.92 29.91
CA LEU A 93 10.80 1.29 29.29
C LEU A 93 9.98 2.22 30.20
N GLU A 94 9.81 1.84 31.47
CA GLU A 94 9.12 2.65 32.49
C GLU A 94 9.79 4.02 32.66
N SER A 95 11.11 4.04 32.81
CA SER A 95 11.86 5.30 32.96
C SER A 95 11.69 6.20 31.73
N LEU A 96 11.70 5.63 30.52
CA LEU A 96 11.56 6.37 29.28
C LEU A 96 10.13 6.93 29.13
N GLN A 97 9.11 6.16 29.49
CA GLN A 97 7.71 6.60 29.47
C GLN A 97 7.44 7.70 30.51
N GLU A 98 7.96 7.56 31.73
CA GLU A 98 7.79 8.59 32.78
C GLU A 98 8.46 9.91 32.43
N GLN A 99 9.61 9.86 31.74
CA GLN A 99 10.46 11.03 31.50
C GLN A 99 10.18 11.71 30.14
N GLU A 100 9.89 10.94 29.08
CA GLU A 100 9.89 11.44 27.70
C GLU A 100 8.53 11.35 26.99
N ASP A 101 7.57 10.56 27.49
CA ASP A 101 6.20 10.44 26.95
C ASP A 101 5.23 11.27 27.80
N THR A 102 5.13 12.56 27.47
CA THR A 102 4.43 13.56 28.29
C THR A 102 2.93 13.60 28.05
N ASP A 103 2.47 13.17 26.87
CA ASP A 103 1.04 13.08 26.53
C ASP A 103 0.46 11.67 26.76
N LYS A 104 1.30 10.71 27.17
CA LYS A 104 0.95 9.33 27.56
C LYS A 104 0.37 8.51 26.41
N ASN A 105 0.79 8.81 25.19
CA ASN A 105 0.35 8.09 24.01
C ASN A 105 1.22 6.86 23.68
N MET A 106 2.25 6.56 24.49
CA MET A 106 3.24 5.50 24.28
C MET A 106 4.07 5.67 23.00
N GLN A 107 4.37 6.92 22.66
CA GLN A 107 5.26 7.33 21.58
C GLN A 107 6.18 8.44 22.11
N ILE A 108 7.35 8.61 21.48
CA ILE A 108 8.23 9.75 21.78
C ILE A 108 8.37 10.58 20.52
N THR A 109 7.83 11.79 20.57
CA THR A 109 7.75 12.70 19.44
C THR A 109 8.44 14.02 19.74
N ILE A 110 8.48 14.91 18.74
CA ILE A 110 8.94 16.29 18.92
C ILE A 110 7.98 17.14 19.74
N GLU A 111 6.74 16.69 19.94
CA GLU A 111 5.74 17.41 20.74
C GLU A 111 5.89 17.15 22.23
N ASP A 112 6.52 16.04 22.59
CA ASP A 112 6.79 15.73 23.98
C ASP A 112 7.73 16.74 24.63
N ALA A 113 7.40 17.19 25.84
CA ALA A 113 8.17 18.20 26.56
C ALA A 113 9.30 17.64 27.45
N GLY A 114 9.58 16.34 27.35
CA GLY A 114 10.65 15.68 28.11
C GLY A 114 12.05 16.26 27.87
N PRO A 115 13.03 15.94 28.73
CA PRO A 115 14.38 16.52 28.70
C PRO A 115 15.21 16.08 27.48
N LYS A 116 14.72 15.13 26.67
CA LYS A 116 15.38 14.59 25.47
C LYS A 116 16.74 13.99 25.78
N VAL A 117 16.87 13.31 26.92
CA VAL A 117 18.08 12.60 27.32
C VAL A 117 17.81 11.48 28.33
N ILE A 118 18.38 10.29 28.06
CA ILE A 118 18.42 9.18 29.00
C ILE A 118 19.84 8.58 29.08
N SER A 119 20.32 8.27 30.28
CA SER A 119 21.64 7.70 30.48
C SER A 119 21.58 6.17 30.58
N LEU A 120 22.10 5.46 29.56
CA LEU A 120 22.18 4.00 29.53
C LEU A 120 23.52 3.49 30.06
N ARG A 121 23.49 2.29 30.65
CA ARG A 121 24.67 1.60 31.21
C ARG A 121 25.46 0.90 30.09
N THR A 122 26.78 1.08 30.03
CA THR A 122 27.59 0.49 28.94
C THR A 122 27.92 -0.97 29.21
N ALA A 123 27.80 -1.82 28.19
CA ALA A 123 28.06 -3.26 28.30
C ALA A 123 29.54 -3.56 28.59
N ALA A 124 30.46 -2.82 27.96
CA ALA A 124 31.91 -2.97 28.16
C ALA A 124 32.37 -2.69 29.60
N SER A 125 31.58 -1.94 30.38
CA SER A 125 31.85 -1.68 31.79
C SER A 125 31.00 -2.53 32.73
N GLU A 126 30.34 -3.58 32.24
CA GLU A 126 29.36 -4.37 33.01
C GLU A 126 28.27 -3.50 33.69
N GLY A 127 28.02 -2.31 33.12
CA GLY A 127 27.08 -1.32 33.61
C GLY A 127 27.57 -0.39 34.73
N TYR A 128 28.88 -0.32 34.99
CA TYR A 128 29.48 0.69 35.89
C TYR A 128 29.45 2.09 35.27
N ASN A 129 29.81 2.21 33.99
CA ASN A 129 29.82 3.47 33.25
C ASN A 129 28.48 3.72 32.56
N ARG A 130 28.16 5.00 32.34
CA ARG A 130 26.96 5.45 31.64
C ARG A 130 27.28 6.29 30.42
N PHE A 131 26.35 6.34 29.49
CA PHE A 131 26.42 7.20 28.32
C PHE A 131 25.03 7.75 27.98
N ASP A 132 24.98 9.01 27.57
CA ASP A 132 23.73 9.72 27.31
C ASP A 132 23.26 9.48 25.87
N ILE A 133 22.05 8.93 25.74
CA ILE A 133 21.28 8.92 24.51
C ILE A 133 20.49 10.21 24.46
N ARG A 134 20.62 10.98 23.36
CA ARG A 134 20.11 12.36 23.27
C ARG A 134 19.24 12.56 22.04
N GLY A 135 18.22 13.39 22.21
CA GLY A 135 17.33 13.82 21.14
C GLY A 135 16.19 12.84 20.87
N THR A 136 15.06 13.39 20.41
CA THR A 136 13.81 12.67 20.18
C THR A 136 14.01 11.39 19.37
N TYR A 137 14.69 11.45 18.22
CA TYR A 137 14.81 10.30 17.32
C TYR A 137 15.51 9.08 17.93
N MET A 138 16.64 9.27 18.62
CA MET A 138 17.35 8.14 19.24
C MET A 138 16.58 7.56 20.43
N LEU A 139 15.84 8.40 21.17
CA LEU A 139 14.99 7.97 22.28
C LEU A 139 13.75 7.23 21.80
N SER A 140 13.13 7.72 20.74
CA SER A 140 12.06 7.04 20.01
C SER A 140 12.52 5.67 19.48
N ASN A 141 13.71 5.59 18.86
CA ASN A 141 14.27 4.30 18.44
C ASN A 141 14.52 3.39 19.63
N LEU A 142 14.98 3.92 20.78
CA LEU A 142 15.14 3.13 22.00
C LEU A 142 13.80 2.58 22.48
N LEU A 143 12.74 3.39 22.51
CA LEU A 143 11.39 2.95 22.83
C LEU A 143 10.97 1.78 21.92
N GLN A 144 11.14 1.92 20.61
CA GLN A 144 10.80 0.89 19.63
C GLN A 144 11.59 -0.41 19.84
N GLU A 145 12.91 -0.34 20.03
CA GLU A 145 13.75 -1.51 20.27
C GLU A 145 13.40 -2.21 21.59
N LEU A 146 13.04 -1.46 22.65
CA LEU A 146 12.57 -2.02 23.93
C LEU A 146 11.22 -2.72 23.81
N TYR A 147 10.27 -2.12 23.08
CA TYR A 147 8.99 -2.76 22.79
C TYR A 147 9.17 -4.07 22.04
N MET A 148 9.99 -4.09 20.99
CA MET A 148 10.29 -5.32 20.25
C MET A 148 10.96 -6.37 21.15
N ALA A 149 11.97 -5.99 21.92
CA ALA A 149 12.65 -6.91 22.85
C ALA A 149 11.66 -7.54 23.86
N LYS A 150 10.72 -6.74 24.38
CA LYS A 150 9.67 -7.18 25.29
C LYS A 150 8.71 -8.17 24.63
N GLU A 151 8.30 -7.93 23.39
CA GLU A 151 7.46 -8.86 22.61
C GLU A 151 8.15 -10.22 22.38
N PHE A 152 9.48 -10.23 22.21
CA PHE A 152 10.28 -11.46 22.16
C PHE A 152 10.61 -12.05 23.54
N GLY A 153 10.00 -11.55 24.62
CA GLY A 153 10.13 -12.07 25.98
C GLY A 153 11.47 -11.75 26.65
N ARG A 154 12.25 -10.80 26.13
CA ARG A 154 13.54 -10.40 26.70
C ARG A 154 13.34 -9.42 27.86
N LYS A 155 13.88 -9.79 29.03
CA LYS A 155 13.97 -8.89 30.21
C LYS A 155 15.26 -8.08 30.24
N ARG A 156 16.31 -8.60 29.59
CA ARG A 156 17.62 -7.95 29.49
C ARG A 156 18.17 -8.14 28.09
N ILE A 157 18.74 -7.09 27.53
CA ILE A 157 19.34 -7.10 26.20
C ILE A 157 20.71 -6.40 26.23
N ILE A 158 21.56 -6.82 25.29
CA ILE A 158 22.72 -6.04 24.86
C ILE A 158 22.28 -5.31 23.60
N LEU A 159 22.24 -3.98 23.66
CA LEU A 159 21.75 -3.12 22.58
C LEU A 159 22.90 -2.32 21.98
N ASP A 160 23.07 -2.41 20.66
CA ASP A 160 24.08 -1.64 19.94
C ASP A 160 23.56 -0.22 19.60
N ILE A 161 24.40 0.80 19.81
CA ILE A 161 24.03 2.20 19.49
C ILE A 161 23.71 2.41 18.01
N GLY A 162 24.27 1.58 17.11
CA GLY A 162 24.00 1.60 15.68
C GLY A 162 22.51 1.47 15.35
N ARG A 163 21.76 0.70 16.14
CA ARG A 163 20.29 0.56 15.96
C ARG A 163 19.52 1.81 16.39
N LEU A 164 20.11 2.66 17.24
CA LEU A 164 19.49 3.88 17.77
C LEU A 164 19.79 5.11 16.91
N ASN A 165 21.01 5.21 16.37
CA ASN A 165 21.46 6.35 15.54
C ASN A 165 21.46 6.05 14.04
N GLU A 166 20.81 4.97 13.62
CA GLU A 166 20.68 4.59 12.22
C GLU A 166 20.10 5.74 11.40
N ASN A 167 20.70 6.02 10.23
CA ASN A 167 20.19 7.04 9.32
C ASN A 167 18.70 6.77 9.00
N PRO A 168 17.80 7.78 9.11
CA PRO A 168 16.36 7.56 8.97
C PRO A 168 15.95 6.99 7.60
N VAL A 169 16.69 7.34 6.54
CA VAL A 169 16.43 6.79 5.20
C VAL A 169 16.72 5.31 5.16
N ASN A 170 17.87 4.90 5.71
CA ASN A 170 18.25 3.49 5.79
C ASN A 170 17.32 2.72 6.71
N ARG A 171 16.99 3.27 7.88
CA ARG A 171 16.10 2.64 8.87
C ARG A 171 14.73 2.37 8.26
N LEU A 172 14.08 3.38 7.68
CA LEU A 172 12.76 3.20 7.06
C LEU A 172 12.83 2.22 5.88
N SER A 173 13.83 2.32 4.99
CA SER A 173 13.98 1.37 3.88
C SER A 173 14.17 -0.08 4.37
N ARG A 174 14.93 -0.28 5.45
CA ARG A 174 15.16 -1.60 6.06
C ARG A 174 13.89 -2.14 6.71
N LEU A 175 13.19 -1.33 7.50
CA LEU A 175 11.90 -1.70 8.09
C LEU A 175 10.88 -2.09 7.00
N ILE A 176 10.80 -1.33 5.91
CA ILE A 176 9.95 -1.67 4.78
C ILE A 176 10.30 -3.06 4.21
N LYS A 177 11.59 -3.28 3.90
CA LYS A 177 12.08 -4.50 3.25
C LYS A 177 11.91 -5.76 4.12
N ASP A 178 12.25 -5.63 5.40
CA ASP A 178 12.49 -6.78 6.28
C ASP A 178 11.36 -7.02 7.29
N GLN A 179 10.48 -6.03 7.53
CA GLN A 179 9.42 -6.14 8.53
C GLN A 179 8.03 -5.79 7.97
N PHE A 180 7.86 -4.63 7.33
CA PHE A 180 6.53 -4.14 6.97
C PHE A 180 5.86 -5.01 5.90
N TRP A 181 6.61 -5.47 4.89
CA TRP A 181 6.04 -6.41 3.91
C TRP A 181 5.59 -7.72 4.53
N GLU A 182 6.33 -8.24 5.51
CA GLU A 182 5.91 -9.44 6.25
C GLU A 182 4.65 -9.15 7.07
N GLY A 183 4.62 -8.02 7.79
CA GLY A 183 3.46 -7.56 8.56
C GLY A 183 2.20 -7.31 7.73
N LEU A 184 2.35 -6.99 6.44
CA LEU A 184 1.24 -6.82 5.49
C LEU A 184 0.93 -8.08 4.67
N THR A 185 1.70 -9.16 4.78
CA THR A 185 1.46 -10.38 4.01
C THR A 185 0.34 -11.21 4.64
N ARG A 186 -0.60 -11.68 3.83
CA ARG A 186 -1.69 -12.59 4.21
C ARG A 186 -1.72 -13.80 3.29
N ARG A 187 -2.33 -14.87 3.76
CA ARG A 187 -2.77 -16.05 3.00
C ARG A 187 -4.21 -16.33 3.39
N ILE A 188 -5.04 -16.95 2.55
CA ILE A 188 -6.37 -17.42 2.93
C ILE A 188 -6.36 -18.95 2.98
N ASP A 189 -5.94 -19.50 4.13
CA ASP A 189 -5.88 -20.94 4.39
C ASP A 189 -6.07 -21.23 5.89
N ALA A 190 -5.86 -22.47 6.31
CA ALA A 190 -6.02 -22.91 7.70
C ALA A 190 -5.22 -22.09 8.73
N SER A 191 -4.14 -21.41 8.33
CA SER A 191 -3.30 -20.61 9.24
C SER A 191 -3.92 -19.26 9.63
N SER A 192 -4.88 -18.75 8.85
CA SER A 192 -5.33 -17.36 8.93
C SER A 192 -6.84 -17.18 8.81
N ILE A 193 -7.58 -18.17 8.30
CA ILE A 193 -9.00 -18.02 7.98
C ILE A 193 -9.84 -17.57 9.18
N GLU A 194 -9.46 -17.99 10.39
CA GLU A 194 -10.14 -17.60 11.64
C GLU A 194 -10.13 -16.09 11.87
N VAL A 195 -9.06 -15.41 11.46
CA VAL A 195 -8.92 -13.95 11.55
C VAL A 195 -9.45 -13.30 10.29
N ALA A 196 -9.06 -13.81 9.12
CA ALA A 196 -9.36 -13.16 7.84
C ALA A 196 -10.84 -13.24 7.43
N ALA A 197 -11.54 -14.33 7.76
CA ALA A 197 -12.94 -14.50 7.36
C ALA A 197 -13.92 -13.73 8.27
N LYS A 198 -13.50 -13.32 9.47
CA LYS A 198 -14.31 -12.44 10.32
C LYS A 198 -14.49 -11.10 9.61
N ASP A 199 -15.73 -10.65 9.51
CA ASP A 199 -16.05 -9.34 8.94
C ASP A 199 -16.51 -8.42 10.08
N PRO A 200 -15.79 -7.33 10.39
CA PRO A 200 -16.25 -6.36 11.37
C PRO A 200 -17.56 -5.66 10.94
N LYS A 201 -17.98 -5.84 9.69
CA LYS A 201 -19.21 -5.27 9.11
C LYS A 201 -20.35 -6.29 9.02
N ASP A 202 -20.20 -7.48 9.61
CA ASP A 202 -21.32 -8.41 9.81
C ASP A 202 -22.14 -7.97 11.03
N TRP A 203 -23.25 -7.29 10.76
CA TRP A 203 -24.16 -6.74 11.79
C TRP A 203 -25.29 -7.71 12.17
N THR A 204 -25.21 -8.98 11.75
CA THR A 204 -26.24 -9.97 12.09
C THR A 204 -26.19 -10.37 13.57
N ASP A 205 -27.29 -10.93 14.09
CA ASP A 205 -27.38 -11.37 15.48
C ASP A 205 -26.42 -12.54 15.82
N ASP A 206 -25.96 -13.28 14.81
CA ASP A 206 -25.00 -14.39 14.93
C ASP A 206 -23.93 -14.27 13.84
N PRO A 207 -22.98 -13.32 13.99
CA PRO A 207 -21.95 -13.08 12.98
C PRO A 207 -21.03 -14.29 12.91
N ARG A 208 -20.81 -14.79 11.69
CA ARG A 208 -19.99 -15.99 11.45
C ARG A 208 -18.88 -15.69 10.47
N PRO A 209 -17.64 -16.15 10.71
CA PRO A 209 -16.64 -16.15 9.67
C PRO A 209 -17.16 -16.99 8.50
N ARG A 210 -17.24 -16.37 7.32
CA ARG A 210 -17.80 -17.00 6.11
C ARG A 210 -16.83 -16.90 4.95
N ILE A 211 -16.75 -17.98 4.18
CA ILE A 211 -16.03 -18.00 2.90
C ILE A 211 -16.94 -18.50 1.77
N TYR A 212 -16.95 -17.75 0.69
CA TYR A 212 -17.64 -18.07 -0.56
C TYR A 212 -16.64 -18.60 -1.58
N VAL A 213 -16.91 -19.78 -2.12
CA VAL A 213 -16.04 -20.49 -3.07
C VAL A 213 -16.72 -20.55 -4.44
N PRO A 214 -16.02 -20.20 -5.53
CA PRO A 214 -16.60 -20.29 -6.87
C PRO A 214 -16.77 -21.75 -7.32
N PRO A 215 -17.83 -22.08 -8.10
CA PRO A 215 -18.04 -23.43 -8.63
C PRO A 215 -16.86 -23.98 -9.45
N GLY A 216 -16.08 -23.09 -10.06
CA GLY A 216 -14.90 -23.45 -10.85
C GLY A 216 -13.67 -23.88 -10.04
N ALA A 217 -13.77 -23.97 -8.70
CA ALA A 217 -12.69 -24.40 -7.80
C ALA A 217 -13.21 -25.41 -6.74
N PRO A 218 -13.77 -26.58 -7.17
CA PRO A 218 -14.35 -27.56 -6.25
C PRO A 218 -13.34 -28.07 -5.20
N GLU A 219 -12.06 -28.16 -5.56
CA GLU A 219 -10.99 -28.56 -4.66
C GLU A 219 -10.82 -27.61 -3.46
N GLN A 220 -11.06 -26.30 -3.65
CA GLN A 220 -11.02 -25.34 -2.56
C GLN A 220 -12.25 -25.48 -1.66
N TYR A 221 -13.42 -25.79 -2.23
CA TYR A 221 -14.63 -26.03 -1.44
C TYR A 221 -14.48 -27.25 -0.53
N GLU A 222 -13.91 -28.34 -1.06
CA GLU A 222 -13.56 -29.52 -0.26
C GLU A 222 -12.57 -29.19 0.85
N TYR A 223 -11.53 -28.40 0.54
CA TYR A 223 -10.54 -27.95 1.52
C TYR A 223 -11.17 -27.16 2.68
N TYR A 224 -11.93 -26.11 2.39
CA TYR A 224 -12.54 -25.28 3.44
C TYR A 224 -13.62 -26.05 4.21
N THR A 225 -14.36 -26.94 3.56
CA THR A 225 -15.35 -27.82 4.22
C THR A 225 -14.68 -28.82 5.15
N LYS A 226 -13.54 -29.40 4.76
CA LYS A 226 -12.72 -30.23 5.65
C LYS A 226 -12.23 -29.40 6.84
N LEU A 227 -11.69 -28.21 6.60
CA LEU A 227 -11.23 -27.32 7.67
C LEU A 227 -12.33 -26.95 8.67
N ALA A 228 -13.54 -26.64 8.20
CA ALA A 228 -14.68 -26.35 9.06
C ALA A 228 -15.10 -27.55 9.93
N ARG A 229 -14.96 -28.78 9.43
CA ARG A 229 -15.21 -30.02 10.20
C ARG A 229 -14.09 -30.32 11.20
N ASP A 230 -12.84 -30.11 10.80
CA ASP A 230 -11.66 -30.38 11.63
C ASP A 230 -11.49 -29.34 12.75
N ARG A 231 -11.99 -28.11 12.53
CA ARG A 231 -11.98 -26.98 13.48
C ARG A 231 -13.38 -26.38 13.70
N PRO A 232 -14.29 -27.11 14.37
CA PRO A 232 -15.66 -26.63 14.61
C PRO A 232 -15.72 -25.39 15.52
N ASP A 233 -14.65 -25.12 16.29
CA ASP A 233 -14.48 -23.94 17.14
C ASP A 233 -14.50 -22.61 16.36
N ILE A 234 -14.03 -22.62 15.09
CA ILE A 234 -14.06 -21.42 14.23
C ILE A 234 -15.50 -21.07 13.86
N ARG A 235 -16.41 -22.05 13.79
CA ARG A 235 -17.75 -21.93 13.21
C ARG A 235 -17.72 -21.37 11.77
N LEU A 236 -16.73 -21.79 10.98
CA LEU A 236 -16.55 -21.37 9.60
C LEU A 236 -17.73 -21.80 8.73
N ASP A 237 -18.41 -20.83 8.12
CA ASP A 237 -19.49 -21.05 7.16
C ASP A 237 -18.91 -21.10 5.74
N VAL A 238 -19.03 -22.25 5.06
CA VAL A 238 -18.45 -22.48 3.72
C VAL A 238 -19.58 -22.58 2.71
N GLN A 239 -19.63 -21.63 1.78
CA GLN A 239 -20.72 -21.48 0.82
C GLN A 239 -20.20 -21.59 -0.61
N LEU A 240 -20.93 -22.28 -1.48
CA LEU A 240 -20.70 -22.24 -2.93
C LEU A 240 -21.40 -21.01 -3.52
N LEU A 241 -20.70 -20.28 -4.38
CA LEU A 241 -21.30 -19.22 -5.19
C LEU A 241 -22.12 -19.83 -6.32
N ALA A 242 -23.07 -19.06 -6.86
CA ALA A 242 -23.71 -19.42 -8.12
C ALA A 242 -22.72 -19.30 -9.30
N GLU A 243 -22.96 -20.04 -10.38
CA GLU A 243 -22.15 -19.93 -11.61
C GLU A 243 -22.23 -18.53 -12.24
N LYS A 244 -23.42 -17.90 -12.18
CA LYS A 244 -23.64 -16.53 -12.64
C LYS A 244 -23.91 -15.62 -11.45
N ILE A 245 -23.06 -14.61 -11.30
CA ILE A 245 -23.19 -13.59 -10.26
C ILE A 245 -24.13 -12.51 -10.79
N THR A 246 -25.27 -12.31 -10.14
CA THR A 246 -26.24 -11.25 -10.48
C THR A 246 -26.33 -10.21 -9.37
N PRO A 247 -26.78 -8.98 -9.67
CA PRO A 247 -26.93 -7.95 -8.65
C PRO A 247 -27.85 -8.32 -7.48
N GLU A 248 -28.95 -9.03 -7.76
CA GLU A 248 -29.91 -9.50 -6.76
C GLU A 248 -29.26 -10.49 -5.80
N MET A 249 -28.46 -11.42 -6.33
CA MET A 249 -27.73 -12.38 -5.51
C MET A 249 -26.75 -11.67 -4.57
N VAL A 250 -25.98 -10.69 -5.07
CA VAL A 250 -25.04 -9.95 -4.22
C VAL A 250 -25.77 -9.14 -3.16
N ARG A 251 -26.92 -8.52 -3.49
CA ARG A 251 -27.78 -7.87 -2.50
C ARG A 251 -28.23 -8.85 -1.42
N ASP A 252 -28.71 -10.04 -1.79
CA ASP A 252 -29.21 -11.04 -0.83
C ASP A 252 -28.08 -11.59 0.05
N MET A 253 -26.83 -11.55 -0.42
CA MET A 253 -25.64 -11.86 0.36
C MET A 253 -25.28 -10.77 1.39
N ASN A 254 -25.93 -9.60 1.39
CA ASN A 254 -25.67 -8.55 2.39
C ASN A 254 -26.08 -8.99 3.80
N ASP A 255 -27.10 -9.84 3.93
CA ASP A 255 -27.50 -10.45 5.21
C ASP A 255 -26.53 -11.54 5.66
N LYS A 256 -25.61 -11.97 4.79
CA LYS A 256 -24.63 -13.03 5.03
C LYS A 256 -23.30 -12.68 4.37
N PRO A 257 -22.62 -11.60 4.80
CA PRO A 257 -21.36 -11.20 4.19
C PRO A 257 -20.30 -12.28 4.40
N GLY A 258 -19.29 -12.30 3.53
CA GLY A 258 -18.22 -13.29 3.61
C GLY A 258 -17.02 -12.95 2.75
N LEU A 259 -15.89 -13.54 3.11
CA LEU A 259 -14.67 -13.51 2.31
C LEU A 259 -14.86 -14.31 1.02
N LEU A 260 -14.21 -13.90 -0.06
CA LEU A 260 -14.17 -14.66 -1.30
C LEU A 260 -12.88 -15.46 -1.36
N ALA A 261 -12.97 -16.70 -1.82
CA ALA A 261 -11.79 -17.52 -2.04
C ALA A 261 -10.84 -16.87 -3.06
N VAL A 262 -9.54 -17.12 -2.93
CA VAL A 262 -8.50 -16.64 -3.84
C VAL A 262 -7.64 -17.81 -4.32
N ALA A 263 -6.56 -17.55 -5.07
CA ALA A 263 -5.76 -18.63 -5.60
C ALA A 263 -5.13 -19.47 -4.46
N MET A 264 -5.04 -20.78 -4.68
CA MET A 264 -4.33 -21.71 -3.82
C MET A 264 -3.32 -22.52 -4.66
N ASP A 265 -2.25 -22.97 -4.00
CA ASP A 265 -1.26 -23.90 -4.53
C ASP A 265 -1.47 -25.30 -3.95
N GLU A 266 -1.31 -26.33 -4.77
CA GLU A 266 -1.19 -27.71 -4.28
C GLU A 266 0.20 -27.90 -3.68
N ILE A 267 0.24 -28.35 -2.42
CA ILE A 267 1.46 -28.67 -1.69
C ILE A 267 1.38 -30.08 -1.12
N ILE A 268 2.53 -30.66 -0.80
CA ILE A 268 2.61 -31.92 -0.04
C ILE A 268 2.83 -31.52 1.42
N ASP A 269 1.92 -31.92 2.31
CA ASP A 269 2.08 -31.69 3.74
C ASP A 269 3.34 -32.43 4.22
N PRO A 270 4.36 -31.72 4.76
CA PRO A 270 5.62 -32.35 5.15
C PRO A 270 5.47 -33.31 6.34
N LYS A 271 4.38 -33.24 7.10
CA LYS A 271 4.12 -34.11 8.26
C LYS A 271 3.38 -35.39 7.84
N THR A 272 2.39 -35.29 6.97
CA THR A 272 1.54 -36.44 6.59
C THR A 272 1.95 -37.07 5.26
N GLY A 273 2.64 -36.33 4.39
CA GLY A 273 2.95 -36.74 3.02
C GLY A 273 1.74 -36.66 2.06
N GLU A 274 0.60 -36.16 2.53
CA GLU A 274 -0.61 -36.03 1.73
C GLU A 274 -0.61 -34.73 0.92
N LYS A 275 -1.28 -34.75 -0.24
CA LYS A 275 -1.55 -33.53 -1.00
C LYS A 275 -2.60 -32.69 -0.28
N THR A 276 -2.34 -31.40 -0.16
CA THR A 276 -3.26 -30.41 0.41
C THR A 276 -3.12 -29.06 -0.31
N LEU A 277 -3.96 -28.09 0.03
CA LEU A 277 -3.92 -26.76 -0.53
C LEU A 277 -3.32 -25.75 0.45
N GLN A 278 -2.59 -24.77 -0.08
CA GLN A 278 -2.07 -23.62 0.64
C GLN A 278 -2.47 -22.33 -0.06
N GLY A 279 -2.85 -21.30 0.70
CA GLY A 279 -3.23 -20.01 0.13
C GLY A 279 -2.05 -19.33 -0.56
N VAL A 280 -2.27 -18.84 -1.78
CA VAL A 280 -1.30 -18.00 -2.49
C VAL A 280 -1.19 -16.66 -1.76
N PRO A 281 0.00 -16.23 -1.33
CA PRO A 281 0.13 -15.05 -0.48
C PRO A 281 -0.17 -13.76 -1.23
N PHE A 282 -0.64 -12.75 -0.52
CA PHE A 282 -0.81 -11.39 -1.04
C PHE A 282 -0.52 -10.36 0.03
N VAL A 283 -0.44 -9.10 -0.37
CA VAL A 283 -0.18 -7.97 0.52
C VAL A 283 -1.45 -7.14 0.67
N VAL A 284 -1.82 -6.81 1.90
CA VAL A 284 -2.95 -5.93 2.21
C VAL A 284 -2.48 -4.46 2.28
N PRO A 285 -3.38 -3.47 2.12
CA PRO A 285 -3.00 -2.06 2.19
C PRO A 285 -2.45 -1.63 3.56
N GLY A 286 -2.92 -2.22 4.65
CA GLY A 286 -2.57 -1.83 6.02
C GLY A 286 -2.97 -2.92 7.03
N GLY A 287 -2.41 -2.87 8.25
CA GLY A 287 -2.55 -3.94 9.25
C GLY A 287 -4.00 -4.32 9.61
N ARG A 288 -4.95 -3.37 9.52
CA ARG A 288 -6.38 -3.58 9.80
C ARG A 288 -7.12 -4.43 8.76
N PHE A 289 -6.58 -4.52 7.55
CA PHE A 289 -7.24 -5.16 6.41
C PHE A 289 -6.84 -6.64 6.29
N ASN A 290 -7.75 -7.46 5.80
CA ASN A 290 -7.50 -8.89 5.55
C ASN A 290 -7.83 -9.32 4.11
N GLU A 291 -8.29 -8.39 3.29
CA GLU A 291 -8.72 -8.60 1.91
C GLU A 291 -7.63 -8.23 0.91
N LEU A 292 -7.62 -8.91 -0.24
CA LEU A 292 -6.84 -8.48 -1.38
C LEU A 292 -7.55 -7.30 -2.06
N TYR A 293 -6.87 -6.16 -2.17
CA TYR A 293 -7.38 -4.98 -2.86
C TYR A 293 -6.83 -4.88 -4.29
N GLY A 294 -7.57 -4.26 -5.20
CA GLY A 294 -7.22 -4.13 -6.61
C GLY A 294 -5.98 -3.26 -6.85
N TRP A 295 -6.15 -1.95 -6.95
CA TRP A 295 -5.07 -1.06 -7.42
C TRP A 295 -3.93 -0.85 -6.40
N ASP A 296 -4.19 -0.96 -5.10
CA ASP A 296 -3.18 -0.96 -4.03
C ASP A 296 -2.11 -2.03 -4.26
N SER A 297 -2.53 -3.21 -4.75
CA SER A 297 -1.62 -4.32 -5.03
C SER A 297 -0.64 -4.00 -6.14
N TYR A 298 -1.04 -3.20 -7.15
CA TYR A 298 -0.11 -2.76 -8.19
C TYR A 298 0.94 -1.81 -7.61
N MET A 299 0.52 -0.81 -6.84
CA MET A 299 1.44 0.15 -6.22
C MET A 299 2.42 -0.58 -5.29
N THR A 300 1.90 -1.48 -4.47
CA THR A 300 2.68 -2.36 -3.59
C THR A 300 3.67 -3.23 -4.38
N SER A 301 3.24 -3.78 -5.51
CA SER A 301 4.07 -4.57 -6.41
C SER A 301 5.34 -3.83 -6.86
N LEU A 302 5.26 -2.52 -7.08
CA LEU A 302 6.44 -1.72 -7.46
C LEU A 302 7.48 -1.70 -6.33
N GLY A 303 7.04 -1.56 -5.08
CA GLY A 303 7.91 -1.61 -3.91
C GLY A 303 8.47 -3.00 -3.60
N LEU A 304 7.67 -4.05 -3.80
CA LEU A 304 8.09 -5.44 -3.66
C LEU A 304 9.19 -5.81 -4.65
N LEU A 305 9.04 -5.38 -5.91
CA LEU A 305 10.04 -5.61 -6.96
C LEU A 305 11.37 -4.90 -6.67
N VAL A 306 11.34 -3.68 -6.12
CA VAL A 306 12.55 -2.97 -5.67
C VAL A 306 13.25 -3.72 -4.53
N ASN A 307 12.47 -4.32 -3.63
CA ASN A 307 12.98 -5.10 -2.49
C ASN A 307 13.21 -6.58 -2.80
N GLU A 308 13.19 -6.97 -4.09
CA GLU A 308 13.45 -8.34 -4.57
C GLU A 308 12.48 -9.40 -4.01
N LYS A 309 11.27 -9.00 -3.60
CA LYS A 309 10.19 -9.90 -3.15
C LYS A 309 9.39 -10.44 -4.33
N LEU A 310 10.08 -11.09 -5.27
CA LEU A 310 9.55 -11.48 -6.58
C LEU A 310 8.38 -12.47 -6.47
N GLU A 311 8.50 -13.49 -5.61
CA GLU A 311 7.46 -14.50 -5.41
C GLU A 311 6.14 -13.92 -4.90
N LEU A 312 6.20 -12.91 -4.03
CA LEU A 312 5.01 -12.22 -3.55
C LEU A 312 4.34 -11.42 -4.66
N THR A 313 5.13 -10.83 -5.57
CA THR A 313 4.62 -10.11 -6.74
C THR A 313 3.97 -11.07 -7.76
N LYS A 314 4.58 -12.25 -8.00
CA LYS A 314 3.97 -13.34 -8.80
C LYS A 314 2.64 -13.79 -8.21
N SER A 315 2.60 -13.91 -6.88
CA SER A 315 1.42 -14.35 -6.13
C SER A 315 0.25 -13.36 -6.26
N LEU A 316 0.51 -12.05 -6.22
CA LEU A 316 -0.50 -11.02 -6.50
C LEU A 316 -1.10 -11.15 -7.91
N VAL A 317 -0.27 -11.31 -8.95
CA VAL A 317 -0.76 -11.51 -10.33
C VAL A 317 -1.60 -12.78 -10.43
N LYS A 318 -1.15 -13.87 -9.80
CA LYS A 318 -1.90 -15.14 -9.77
C LYS A 318 -3.27 -14.99 -9.11
N ASN A 319 -3.35 -14.27 -7.99
CA ASN A 319 -4.62 -13.97 -7.33
C ASN A 319 -5.55 -13.13 -8.20
N PHE A 320 -5.04 -12.16 -8.97
CA PHE A 320 -5.87 -11.40 -9.92
C PHE A 320 -6.35 -12.25 -11.10
N CYS A 321 -5.50 -13.11 -11.65
CA CYS A 321 -5.93 -14.08 -12.66
C CYS A 321 -7.06 -14.98 -12.14
N PHE A 322 -6.98 -15.42 -10.87
CA PHE A 322 -8.05 -16.17 -10.21
C PHE A 322 -9.34 -15.34 -10.11
N CYS A 323 -9.26 -14.10 -9.62
CA CYS A 323 -10.42 -13.22 -9.50
C CYS A 323 -11.10 -12.98 -10.85
N ILE A 324 -10.34 -12.70 -11.91
CA ILE A 324 -10.92 -12.51 -13.25
C ILE A 324 -11.51 -13.81 -13.80
N ARG A 325 -10.86 -14.95 -13.56
CA ARG A 325 -11.36 -16.25 -14.01
C ARG A 325 -12.73 -16.55 -13.40
N HIS A 326 -12.86 -16.38 -12.09
CA HIS A 326 -14.02 -16.85 -11.32
C HIS A 326 -15.07 -15.78 -10.99
N TYR A 327 -14.67 -14.51 -10.86
CA TYR A 327 -15.54 -13.38 -10.51
C TYR A 327 -15.70 -12.38 -11.68
N GLY A 328 -15.02 -12.64 -12.80
CA GLY A 328 -15.11 -11.88 -14.05
C GLY A 328 -14.29 -10.60 -14.09
N LYS A 329 -13.74 -10.15 -12.96
CA LYS A 329 -13.00 -8.89 -12.83
C LYS A 329 -12.02 -8.93 -11.65
N ILE A 330 -11.04 -8.03 -11.64
CA ILE A 330 -10.37 -7.65 -10.38
C ILE A 330 -11.41 -6.95 -9.51
N LEU A 331 -11.53 -7.38 -8.25
CA LEU A 331 -12.50 -6.81 -7.32
C LEU A 331 -11.89 -5.62 -6.58
N ASN A 332 -12.75 -4.73 -6.07
CA ASN A 332 -12.32 -3.68 -5.14
C ASN A 332 -11.59 -4.30 -3.94
N ALA A 333 -12.25 -5.24 -3.26
CA ALA A 333 -11.61 -6.17 -2.33
C ALA A 333 -12.29 -7.55 -2.38
N THR A 334 -11.66 -8.60 -1.85
CA THR A 334 -12.17 -9.98 -1.93
C THR A 334 -13.25 -10.31 -0.89
N ARG A 335 -14.35 -9.54 -0.86
CA ARG A 335 -15.58 -9.80 -0.06
C ARG A 335 -16.82 -9.81 -0.93
N SER A 336 -17.88 -10.49 -0.49
CA SER A 336 -19.13 -10.66 -1.24
C SER A 336 -19.73 -9.36 -1.76
N TYR A 337 -19.83 -8.32 -0.91
CA TYR A 337 -20.40 -7.01 -1.28
C TYR A 337 -19.55 -6.20 -2.29
N TYR A 338 -18.37 -6.68 -2.67
CA TYR A 338 -17.55 -6.11 -3.74
C TYR A 338 -17.66 -6.86 -5.07
N LEU A 339 -18.42 -7.96 -5.19
CA LEU A 339 -18.50 -8.79 -6.40
C LEU A 339 -18.90 -8.02 -7.69
N LEU A 340 -19.64 -6.91 -7.54
CA LEU A 340 -20.11 -6.06 -8.63
C LEU A 340 -19.22 -4.82 -8.85
N ARG A 341 -18.16 -4.67 -8.07
CA ARG A 341 -17.32 -3.47 -8.06
C ARG A 341 -15.84 -3.80 -8.26
N SER A 342 -15.24 -3.11 -9.22
CA SER A 342 -13.82 -3.23 -9.55
C SER A 342 -12.97 -2.16 -8.84
N GLN A 343 -11.74 -1.97 -9.31
CA GLN A 343 -10.85 -0.85 -9.03
C GLN A 343 -10.00 -0.52 -10.28
N PRO A 344 -9.23 0.59 -10.32
CA PRO A 344 -8.44 0.98 -11.48
C PRO A 344 -7.51 -0.15 -12.01
N PRO A 345 -7.55 -0.50 -13.31
CA PRO A 345 -6.92 -1.72 -13.83
C PRO A 345 -5.42 -1.55 -14.18
N PHE A 346 -4.56 -2.37 -13.57
CA PHE A 346 -3.09 -2.33 -13.76
C PHE A 346 -2.45 -3.69 -14.12
N LEU A 347 -3.24 -4.74 -14.40
CA LEU A 347 -2.74 -6.11 -14.51
C LEU A 347 -1.66 -6.28 -15.59
N THR A 348 -1.80 -5.63 -16.76
CA THR A 348 -0.85 -5.80 -17.87
C THR A 348 0.54 -5.29 -17.52
N ASP A 349 0.65 -4.11 -16.92
CA ASP A 349 1.93 -3.53 -16.50
C ASP A 349 2.53 -4.32 -15.34
N MET A 350 1.70 -4.74 -14.38
CA MET A 350 2.11 -5.57 -13.25
C MET A 350 2.72 -6.90 -13.71
N ALA A 351 2.00 -7.63 -14.59
CA ALA A 351 2.44 -8.91 -15.11
C ALA A 351 3.70 -8.78 -15.98
N LEU A 352 3.79 -7.73 -16.80
CA LEU A 352 4.96 -7.48 -17.64
C LEU A 352 6.20 -7.19 -16.80
N ARG A 353 6.10 -6.40 -15.74
CA ARG A 353 7.22 -6.12 -14.83
C ARG A 353 7.73 -7.37 -14.13
N VAL A 354 6.83 -8.25 -13.70
CA VAL A 354 7.21 -9.56 -13.14
C VAL A 354 7.89 -10.40 -14.22
N TYR A 355 7.29 -10.52 -15.40
CA TYR A 355 7.83 -11.28 -16.52
C TYR A 355 9.25 -10.85 -16.89
N GLU A 356 9.54 -9.56 -16.97
CA GLU A 356 10.89 -9.07 -17.29
C GLU A 356 11.95 -9.54 -16.28
N LYS A 357 11.57 -9.78 -15.02
CA LYS A 357 12.44 -10.35 -14.00
C LYS A 357 12.57 -11.86 -14.12
N ILE A 358 11.50 -12.57 -14.48
CA ILE A 358 11.47 -14.05 -14.52
C ILE A 358 11.63 -14.65 -15.92
N LYS A 359 11.80 -13.88 -17.00
CA LYS A 359 11.79 -14.40 -18.38
C LYS A 359 12.82 -15.51 -18.69
N HIS A 360 13.79 -15.69 -17.81
CA HIS A 360 14.80 -16.76 -17.86
C HIS A 360 14.38 -18.03 -17.11
N GLU A 361 13.33 -17.97 -16.29
CA GLU A 361 12.76 -19.08 -15.52
C GLU A 361 11.83 -19.94 -16.40
N PRO A 362 11.79 -21.27 -16.18
CA PRO A 362 10.78 -22.14 -16.78
C PRO A 362 9.36 -21.68 -16.43
N GLY A 363 8.46 -21.65 -17.42
CA GLY A 363 7.06 -21.26 -17.21
C GLY A 363 6.79 -19.74 -17.19
N ALA A 364 7.81 -18.89 -17.32
CA ALA A 364 7.63 -17.44 -17.37
C ALA A 364 6.71 -16.97 -18.51
N THR A 365 6.85 -17.56 -19.70
CA THR A 365 5.97 -17.27 -20.84
C THR A 365 4.53 -17.68 -20.56
N GLU A 366 4.32 -18.80 -19.86
CA GLU A 366 2.98 -19.28 -19.49
C GLU A 366 2.33 -18.42 -18.41
N PHE A 367 3.13 -17.96 -17.44
CA PHE A 367 2.71 -16.96 -16.46
C PHE A 367 2.21 -15.69 -17.15
N LEU A 368 3.00 -15.14 -18.08
CA LEU A 368 2.59 -13.95 -18.83
C LEU A 368 1.36 -14.24 -19.71
N ARG A 369 1.31 -15.40 -20.38
CA ARG A 369 0.17 -15.82 -21.20
C ARG A 369 -1.12 -15.82 -20.37
N THR A 370 -1.09 -16.43 -19.19
CA THR A 370 -2.24 -16.49 -18.28
C THR A 370 -2.70 -15.09 -17.87
N ALA A 371 -1.76 -14.22 -17.48
CA ALA A 371 -2.09 -12.84 -17.10
C ALA A 371 -2.69 -12.03 -18.26
N ILE A 372 -2.20 -12.22 -19.49
CA ILE A 372 -2.72 -11.52 -20.66
C ILE A 372 -4.08 -12.07 -21.09
N LEU A 373 -4.34 -13.37 -20.97
CA LEU A 373 -5.69 -13.92 -21.17
C LEU A 373 -6.69 -13.34 -20.16
N ALA A 374 -6.30 -13.24 -18.88
CA ALA A 374 -7.10 -12.59 -17.85
C ALA A 374 -7.35 -11.11 -18.19
N ALA A 375 -6.30 -10.35 -18.55
CA ALA A 375 -6.45 -8.94 -18.91
C ALA A 375 -7.34 -8.73 -20.15
N ILE A 376 -7.29 -9.61 -21.15
CA ILE A 376 -8.16 -9.57 -22.33
C ILE A 376 -9.62 -9.84 -21.94
N LYS A 377 -9.88 -10.85 -21.09
CA LYS A 377 -11.20 -11.13 -20.56
C LYS A 377 -11.76 -9.92 -19.80
N GLU A 378 -10.97 -9.34 -18.89
CA GLU A 378 -11.35 -8.14 -18.13
C GLU A 378 -11.60 -6.93 -19.05
N TYR A 379 -10.76 -6.72 -20.05
CA TYR A 379 -10.94 -5.65 -21.04
C TYR A 379 -12.29 -5.74 -21.74
N TYR A 380 -12.62 -6.90 -22.33
CA TYR A 380 -13.86 -7.05 -23.09
C TYR A 380 -15.11 -7.13 -22.22
N CYS A 381 -15.04 -7.83 -21.08
CA CYS A 381 -16.22 -8.14 -20.27
C CYS A 381 -16.51 -7.09 -19.20
N VAL A 382 -15.59 -6.17 -18.91
CA VAL A 382 -15.75 -5.15 -17.87
C VAL A 382 -15.60 -3.76 -18.46
N TRP A 383 -14.40 -3.40 -18.91
CA TRP A 383 -14.08 -2.01 -19.26
C TRP A 383 -14.63 -1.58 -20.61
N MET A 384 -14.75 -2.51 -21.55
CA MET A 384 -15.33 -2.31 -22.88
C MET A 384 -16.72 -2.93 -23.03
N ALA A 385 -17.35 -3.30 -21.91
CA ALA A 385 -18.74 -3.75 -21.86
C ALA A 385 -19.66 -2.63 -21.35
N ALA A 386 -20.93 -2.69 -21.73
CA ALA A 386 -21.97 -1.93 -21.04
C ALA A 386 -22.09 -2.44 -19.58
N PRO A 387 -22.40 -1.56 -18.61
CA PRO A 387 -22.73 -0.13 -18.77
C PRO A 387 -21.51 0.82 -18.72
N ARG A 388 -20.29 0.30 -18.48
CA ARG A 388 -19.06 1.11 -18.34
C ARG A 388 -18.68 1.80 -19.65
N LEU A 389 -18.76 1.11 -20.78
CA LEU A 389 -18.51 1.68 -22.10
C LEU A 389 -19.58 2.71 -22.47
N ASP A 390 -19.17 3.93 -22.82
CA ASP A 390 -20.03 4.89 -23.50
C ASP A 390 -19.93 4.71 -25.04
N PRO A 391 -21.02 4.33 -25.72
CA PRO A 391 -20.98 4.04 -27.16
C PRO A 391 -20.74 5.28 -28.03
N LYS A 392 -21.01 6.50 -27.52
CA LYS A 392 -20.85 7.74 -28.29
C LYS A 392 -19.38 8.15 -28.40
N THR A 393 -18.69 8.21 -27.26
CA THR A 393 -17.28 8.61 -27.20
C THR A 393 -16.34 7.44 -27.50
N GLY A 394 -16.78 6.20 -27.22
CA GLY A 394 -15.93 5.02 -27.23
C GLY A 394 -15.00 4.92 -26.02
N LEU A 395 -15.20 5.79 -25.01
CA LEU A 395 -14.46 5.81 -23.75
C LEU A 395 -15.23 5.04 -22.66
N SER A 396 -14.51 4.64 -21.62
CA SER A 396 -15.06 3.90 -20.49
C SER A 396 -15.27 4.81 -19.28
N ARG A 397 -16.22 4.42 -18.43
CA ARG A 397 -16.59 5.10 -17.19
C ARG A 397 -16.58 4.10 -16.04
N TYR A 398 -16.34 4.58 -14.82
CA TYR A 398 -16.62 3.80 -13.62
C TYR A 398 -18.13 3.73 -13.44
N ARG A 399 -18.75 2.59 -13.75
CA ARG A 399 -20.21 2.44 -13.72
C ARG A 399 -20.57 1.01 -13.32
N PRO A 400 -20.47 0.66 -12.04
CA PRO A 400 -20.73 -0.69 -11.56
C PRO A 400 -22.22 -1.06 -11.51
N ASP A 401 -22.50 -2.35 -11.59
CA ASP A 401 -23.86 -2.92 -11.77
C ASP A 401 -24.65 -3.11 -10.46
N GLY A 402 -24.10 -2.69 -9.31
CA GLY A 402 -24.77 -2.87 -8.01
C GLY A 402 -26.06 -2.06 -7.85
N HIS A 403 -26.96 -2.55 -7.00
CA HIS A 403 -28.22 -1.89 -6.61
C HIS A 403 -28.32 -1.74 -5.09
N GLY A 404 -29.22 -0.86 -4.66
CA GLY A 404 -29.51 -0.64 -3.24
C GLY A 404 -28.45 0.16 -2.49
N VAL A 405 -28.60 0.20 -1.17
CA VAL A 405 -27.67 0.86 -0.23
C VAL A 405 -26.43 -0.03 -0.03
N PRO A 406 -25.20 0.49 -0.22
CA PRO A 406 -23.98 -0.25 0.07
C PRO A 406 -23.92 -0.71 1.54
N PRO A 407 -23.77 -2.01 1.83
CA PRO A 407 -23.84 -2.53 3.20
C PRO A 407 -22.56 -2.28 4.01
N GLU A 408 -21.43 -2.00 3.36
CA GLU A 408 -20.10 -1.99 3.98
C GLU A 408 -19.74 -0.66 4.66
N THR A 409 -20.60 0.35 4.56
CA THR A 409 -20.42 1.64 5.22
C THR A 409 -20.81 1.57 6.69
N GLU A 410 -20.36 2.56 7.46
CA GLU A 410 -20.86 2.78 8.82
C GLU A 410 -22.38 2.93 8.82
N ALA A 411 -23.06 2.44 9.86
CA ALA A 411 -24.52 2.40 9.93
C ALA A 411 -25.18 3.78 9.77
N SER A 412 -24.52 4.85 10.23
CA SER A 412 -25.01 6.23 10.13
C SER A 412 -24.67 6.92 8.80
N HIS A 413 -23.83 6.32 7.95
CA HIS A 413 -23.21 6.98 6.81
C HIS A 413 -24.23 7.58 5.84
N PHE A 414 -25.29 6.85 5.51
CA PHE A 414 -26.33 7.29 4.56
C PHE A 414 -27.60 7.84 5.22
N VAL A 415 -27.66 7.94 6.56
CA VAL A 415 -28.88 8.36 7.27
C VAL A 415 -29.40 9.71 6.76
N HIS A 416 -28.51 10.69 6.64
CA HIS A 416 -28.86 12.04 6.18
C HIS A 416 -29.34 12.09 4.72
N ILE A 417 -28.89 11.15 3.87
CA ILE A 417 -29.34 11.02 2.47
C ILE A 417 -30.71 10.36 2.40
N LEU A 418 -30.95 9.36 3.26
CA LEU A 418 -32.18 8.56 3.26
C LEU A 418 -33.34 9.25 4.00
N GLU A 419 -33.05 10.13 4.96
CA GLU A 419 -34.06 10.77 5.83
C GLU A 419 -35.22 11.45 5.07
N PRO A 420 -35.01 12.22 3.98
CA PRO A 420 -36.10 12.81 3.21
C PRO A 420 -37.05 11.76 2.60
N TYR A 421 -36.50 10.64 2.11
CA TYR A 421 -37.25 9.55 1.50
C TYR A 421 -37.99 8.71 2.55
N ILE A 422 -37.35 8.47 3.69
CA ILE A 422 -37.97 7.80 4.85
C ILE A 422 -39.22 8.58 5.30
N LYS A 423 -39.12 9.91 5.41
CA LYS A 423 -40.27 10.78 5.74
C LYS A 423 -41.34 10.77 4.65
N LYS A 424 -40.94 10.79 3.38
CA LYS A 424 -41.86 10.72 2.21
C LYS A 424 -42.72 9.44 2.23
N HIS A 425 -42.13 8.30 2.58
CA HIS A 425 -42.82 7.00 2.59
C HIS A 425 -43.45 6.62 3.94
N ASN A 426 -43.25 7.44 4.99
CA ASN A 426 -43.74 7.19 6.34
C ASN A 426 -43.33 5.80 6.88
N MET A 427 -42.06 5.45 6.70
CA MET A 427 -41.45 4.19 7.15
C MET A 427 -40.40 4.46 8.25
N THR A 428 -40.00 3.43 8.98
CA THR A 428 -38.74 3.48 9.76
C THR A 428 -37.52 3.34 8.85
N PHE A 429 -36.33 3.65 9.35
CA PHE A 429 -35.08 3.52 8.59
C PHE A 429 -34.87 2.08 8.04
N GLN A 430 -35.03 1.07 8.90
CA GLN A 430 -34.83 -0.33 8.51
C GLN A 430 -35.86 -0.80 7.49
N GLU A 431 -37.14 -0.42 7.67
CA GLU A 431 -38.21 -0.75 6.72
C GLU A 431 -37.96 -0.11 5.36
N PHE A 432 -37.57 1.17 5.33
CA PHE A 432 -37.28 1.87 4.08
C PHE A 432 -36.09 1.27 3.34
N VAL A 433 -34.97 1.02 4.04
CA VAL A 433 -33.78 0.42 3.44
C VAL A 433 -34.10 -0.96 2.84
N ARG A 434 -34.87 -1.78 3.55
CA ARG A 434 -35.37 -3.06 3.01
C ARG A 434 -36.22 -2.82 1.77
N ALA A 435 -37.27 -2.02 1.87
CA ALA A 435 -38.20 -1.76 0.77
C ALA A 435 -37.46 -1.26 -0.48
N TYR A 436 -36.51 -0.35 -0.30
CA TYR A 436 -35.68 0.20 -1.38
C TYR A 436 -34.75 -0.86 -2.00
N ASN A 437 -34.02 -1.62 -1.18
CA ASN A 437 -33.11 -2.67 -1.66
C ASN A 437 -33.86 -3.78 -2.43
N TYR A 438 -35.10 -4.09 -2.05
CA TYR A 438 -35.93 -5.10 -2.69
C TYR A 438 -36.82 -4.57 -3.82
N GLY A 439 -36.75 -3.27 -4.15
CA GLY A 439 -37.53 -2.66 -5.23
C GLY A 439 -39.02 -2.54 -4.93
N GLU A 440 -39.42 -2.57 -3.65
CA GLU A 440 -40.80 -2.33 -3.22
C GLU A 440 -41.14 -0.83 -3.21
N VAL A 441 -40.12 0.04 -3.15
CA VAL A 441 -40.21 1.48 -3.40
C VAL A 441 -39.25 1.88 -4.51
N GLU A 442 -39.68 2.76 -5.39
CA GLU A 442 -38.88 3.27 -6.51
C GLU A 442 -38.52 4.74 -6.27
N GLU A 443 -37.22 5.03 -6.24
CA GLU A 443 -36.69 6.39 -6.09
C GLU A 443 -35.53 6.61 -7.07
N PRO A 444 -35.81 7.02 -8.33
CA PRO A 444 -34.78 7.16 -9.36
C PRO A 444 -33.63 8.12 -8.99
N GLU A 445 -33.92 9.17 -8.23
CA GLU A 445 -32.90 10.10 -7.72
C GLU A 445 -31.94 9.42 -6.73
N LEU A 446 -32.45 8.49 -5.93
CA LEU A 446 -31.66 7.71 -4.98
C LEU A 446 -30.85 6.62 -5.70
N ASP A 447 -31.42 6.02 -6.75
CA ASP A 447 -30.71 5.09 -7.63
C ASP A 447 -29.52 5.76 -8.31
N GLU A 448 -29.72 6.97 -8.83
CA GLU A 448 -28.65 7.78 -9.43
C GLU A 448 -27.58 8.13 -8.39
N TYR A 449 -27.97 8.56 -7.18
CA TYR A 449 -27.03 8.83 -6.09
C TYR A 449 -26.15 7.61 -5.78
N PHE A 450 -26.74 6.44 -5.55
CA PHE A 450 -25.98 5.26 -5.19
C PHE A 450 -25.18 4.67 -6.36
N LEU A 451 -25.62 4.88 -7.60
CA LEU A 451 -24.80 4.59 -8.78
C LEU A 451 -23.53 5.43 -8.77
N HIS A 452 -23.64 6.73 -8.48
CA HIS A 452 -22.49 7.62 -8.36
C HIS A 452 -21.59 7.24 -7.18
N ASP A 453 -22.12 6.96 -5.99
CA ASP A 453 -21.33 6.50 -4.83
C ASP A 453 -20.52 5.24 -5.16
N ARG A 454 -21.14 4.22 -5.74
CA ARG A 454 -20.44 3.00 -6.14
C ARG A 454 -19.36 3.26 -7.20
N ALA A 455 -19.62 4.18 -8.13
CA ALA A 455 -18.64 4.60 -9.13
C ALA A 455 -17.45 5.32 -8.49
N VAL A 456 -17.67 6.18 -7.48
CA VAL A 456 -16.58 6.81 -6.73
C VAL A 456 -15.69 5.74 -6.09
N ARG A 457 -16.27 4.74 -5.42
CA ARG A 457 -15.52 3.62 -4.83
C ARG A 457 -14.78 2.76 -5.86
N GLU A 458 -15.35 2.57 -7.06
CA GLU A 458 -14.69 1.85 -8.16
C GLU A 458 -13.51 2.64 -8.75
N SER A 459 -13.56 3.98 -8.68
CA SER A 459 -12.45 4.83 -9.12
C SER A 459 -11.24 4.83 -8.18
N GLY A 460 -11.41 4.33 -6.95
CA GLY A 460 -10.43 4.40 -5.86
C GLY A 460 -10.26 5.79 -5.22
N HIS A 461 -10.99 6.80 -5.70
CA HIS A 461 -10.93 8.17 -5.18
C HIS A 461 -12.15 8.52 -4.31
N ASP A 462 -12.53 7.62 -3.42
CA ASP A 462 -13.60 7.76 -2.42
C ASP A 462 -13.12 8.50 -1.17
N THR A 463 -13.46 9.78 -0.94
CA THR A 463 -14.23 10.69 -1.81
C THR A 463 -13.45 11.92 -2.28
N SER A 464 -13.93 12.52 -3.38
CA SER A 464 -13.41 13.75 -4.00
C SER A 464 -14.55 14.51 -4.67
N TYR A 465 -14.55 15.84 -4.55
CA TYR A 465 -15.50 16.71 -5.22
C TYR A 465 -15.43 16.67 -6.76
N ARG A 466 -14.36 16.09 -7.31
CA ARG A 466 -14.29 15.73 -8.74
C ARG A 466 -15.39 14.76 -9.14
N LEU A 467 -15.79 13.86 -8.23
CA LEU A 467 -16.53 12.64 -8.54
C LEU A 467 -17.90 12.55 -7.85
N GLU A 468 -18.08 13.26 -6.73
CA GLU A 468 -19.34 13.30 -5.98
C GLU A 468 -20.54 13.59 -6.89
N LYS A 469 -21.55 12.71 -6.87
CA LYS A 469 -22.82 12.83 -7.65
C LYS A 469 -22.66 12.88 -9.18
N VAL A 470 -21.47 12.65 -9.73
CA VAL A 470 -21.24 12.73 -11.19
C VAL A 470 -20.39 11.58 -11.74
N CYS A 471 -19.63 10.87 -10.91
CA CYS A 471 -18.62 9.86 -11.33
C CYS A 471 -19.10 8.86 -12.40
N ALA A 472 -20.27 8.24 -12.22
CA ALA A 472 -20.82 7.27 -13.17
C ALA A 472 -21.13 7.80 -14.59
N ASN A 473 -21.13 9.12 -14.77
CA ASN A 473 -21.32 9.79 -16.05
C ASN A 473 -19.97 10.21 -16.67
N LEU A 474 -18.89 10.22 -15.90
CA LEU A 474 -17.60 10.73 -16.33
C LEU A 474 -16.79 9.65 -17.07
N ALA A 475 -16.44 9.94 -18.32
CA ALA A 475 -15.30 9.32 -18.99
C ALA A 475 -14.04 9.99 -18.45
N THR A 476 -13.45 9.37 -17.44
CA THR A 476 -12.36 9.98 -16.68
C THR A 476 -11.00 9.79 -17.35
N VAL A 477 -10.09 10.74 -17.14
CA VAL A 477 -8.71 10.68 -17.65
C VAL A 477 -7.93 9.51 -17.04
N ASP A 478 -8.20 9.18 -15.78
CA ASP A 478 -7.58 8.05 -15.07
C ASP A 478 -7.84 6.72 -15.80
N LEU A 479 -9.09 6.25 -15.82
CA LEU A 479 -9.50 4.97 -16.40
C LEU A 479 -9.09 4.86 -17.86
N ASN A 480 -9.33 5.91 -18.65
CA ASN A 480 -9.04 5.85 -20.07
C ASN A 480 -7.54 5.85 -20.37
N SER A 481 -6.68 6.40 -19.50
CA SER A 481 -5.23 6.18 -19.58
C SER A 481 -4.86 4.72 -19.28
N LEU A 482 -5.52 4.09 -18.31
CA LEU A 482 -5.25 2.71 -17.93
C LEU A 482 -5.72 1.71 -18.98
N VAL A 483 -6.91 1.92 -19.57
CA VAL A 483 -7.40 1.07 -20.66
C VAL A 483 -6.55 1.25 -21.92
N TYR A 484 -6.05 2.46 -22.20
CA TYR A 484 -5.05 2.68 -23.25
C TYR A 484 -3.78 1.86 -22.99
N LYS A 485 -3.32 1.84 -21.74
CA LYS A 485 -2.14 1.06 -21.33
C LYS A 485 -2.36 -0.44 -21.53
N TYR A 486 -3.53 -0.97 -21.17
CA TYR A 486 -3.92 -2.36 -21.47
C TYR A 486 -3.81 -2.64 -22.97
N GLU A 487 -4.43 -1.80 -23.81
CA GLU A 487 -4.44 -1.99 -25.26
C GLU A 487 -3.02 -1.98 -25.86
N MET A 488 -2.17 -1.06 -25.39
CA MET A 488 -0.77 -0.94 -25.79
C MET A 488 0.07 -2.13 -25.34
N ASP A 489 -0.05 -2.54 -24.08
CA ASP A 489 0.73 -3.65 -23.52
C ASP A 489 0.34 -4.96 -24.19
N ILE A 490 -0.95 -5.24 -24.33
CA ILE A 490 -1.45 -6.46 -24.99
C ILE A 490 -0.94 -6.52 -26.43
N SER A 491 -1.02 -5.42 -27.19
CA SER A 491 -0.45 -5.35 -28.55
C SER A 491 1.03 -5.73 -28.57
N ARG A 492 1.84 -5.08 -27.71
CA ARG A 492 3.29 -5.30 -27.66
C ARG A 492 3.65 -6.71 -27.23
N ILE A 493 2.95 -7.26 -26.25
CA ILE A 493 3.22 -8.60 -25.72
C ILE A 493 2.85 -9.67 -26.74
N ILE A 494 1.68 -9.56 -27.40
CA ILE A 494 1.30 -10.48 -28.48
C ILE A 494 2.36 -10.49 -29.58
N ARG A 495 2.83 -9.30 -30.00
CA ARG A 495 3.87 -9.17 -31.03
C ARG A 495 5.21 -9.76 -30.59
N ASN A 496 5.71 -9.36 -29.43
CA ASN A 496 7.09 -9.60 -29.03
C ASN A 496 7.30 -10.94 -28.31
N VAL A 497 6.25 -11.51 -27.71
CA VAL A 497 6.34 -12.73 -26.89
C VAL A 497 5.56 -13.89 -27.51
N PHE A 498 4.39 -13.63 -28.10
CA PHE A 498 3.51 -14.68 -28.64
C PHE A 498 3.54 -14.80 -30.17
N GLY A 499 4.55 -14.25 -30.84
CA GLY A 499 4.71 -14.37 -32.29
C GLY A 499 3.53 -13.80 -33.09
N ASP A 500 2.94 -12.72 -32.59
CA ASP A 500 1.78 -12.01 -33.14
C ASP A 500 0.46 -12.80 -33.15
N LYS A 501 0.39 -13.91 -32.41
CA LYS A 501 -0.79 -14.79 -32.37
C LYS A 501 -1.07 -15.31 -30.97
N LEU A 502 -2.15 -14.84 -30.34
CA LEU A 502 -2.64 -15.39 -29.08
C LEU A 502 -4.04 -15.99 -29.26
N VAL A 503 -4.15 -17.32 -29.11
CA VAL A 503 -5.43 -18.03 -29.14
C VAL A 503 -6.07 -17.95 -27.76
N ILE A 504 -7.33 -17.53 -27.68
CA ILE A 504 -8.08 -17.47 -26.43
C ILE A 504 -8.78 -18.81 -26.15
N PRO A 505 -8.41 -19.51 -25.07
CA PRO A 505 -9.06 -20.76 -24.68
C PRO A 505 -10.50 -20.53 -24.17
N ALA A 506 -11.31 -21.60 -24.16
CA ALA A 506 -12.72 -21.52 -23.75
C ALA A 506 -12.89 -21.03 -22.30
N GLU A 507 -12.01 -21.46 -21.39
CA GLU A 507 -12.05 -21.10 -19.97
C GLU A 507 -11.71 -19.62 -19.69
N TRP A 508 -11.16 -18.92 -20.68
CA TRP A 508 -10.87 -17.48 -20.62
C TRP A 508 -11.82 -16.64 -21.45
N CYS A 509 -12.81 -17.25 -22.10
CA CYS A 509 -13.88 -16.52 -22.77
C CYS A 509 -14.90 -16.03 -21.75
N GLY A 510 -15.30 -14.77 -21.85
CA GLY A 510 -16.49 -14.24 -21.19
C GLY A 510 -17.61 -13.95 -22.19
N GLU A 511 -18.62 -13.20 -21.74
CA GLU A 511 -19.75 -12.81 -22.58
C GLU A 511 -19.28 -12.02 -23.81
N GLY A 512 -19.74 -12.42 -25.00
CA GLY A 512 -19.34 -11.79 -26.27
C GLY A 512 -17.99 -12.24 -26.84
N MET A 513 -17.27 -13.16 -26.19
CA MET A 513 -16.01 -13.74 -26.69
C MET A 513 -16.24 -15.13 -27.29
N THR A 514 -15.43 -15.52 -28.28
CA THR A 514 -15.54 -16.84 -28.93
C THR A 514 -14.32 -17.74 -28.62
N PRO A 515 -14.51 -18.98 -28.15
CA PRO A 515 -13.39 -19.92 -27.96
C PRO A 515 -12.59 -20.14 -29.25
N GLY A 516 -11.26 -20.12 -29.12
CA GLY A 516 -10.37 -20.25 -30.27
C GLY A 516 -10.18 -18.96 -31.06
N GLN A 517 -10.82 -17.85 -30.67
CA GLN A 517 -10.55 -16.54 -31.27
C GLN A 517 -9.06 -16.20 -31.15
N VAL A 518 -8.53 -15.59 -32.20
CA VAL A 518 -7.12 -15.20 -32.29
C VAL A 518 -7.01 -13.70 -32.12
N GLU A 519 -6.26 -13.28 -31.12
CA GLU A 519 -5.89 -11.89 -30.90
C GLU A 519 -4.53 -11.61 -31.56
N THR A 520 -4.48 -10.57 -32.40
CA THR A 520 -3.25 -10.13 -33.10
C THR A 520 -2.85 -8.73 -32.66
N SER A 521 -1.56 -8.39 -32.72
CA SER A 521 -1.11 -7.04 -32.33
C SER A 521 -1.73 -5.97 -33.23
N ALA A 522 -2.03 -6.27 -34.49
CA ALA A 522 -2.68 -5.36 -35.43
C ALA A 522 -4.10 -4.93 -34.97
N ASP A 523 -4.85 -5.83 -34.33
CA ASP A 523 -6.20 -5.51 -33.81
C ASP A 523 -6.12 -4.58 -32.61
N TRP A 524 -5.22 -4.88 -31.67
CA TRP A 524 -4.95 -4.04 -30.51
C TRP A 524 -4.34 -2.69 -30.91
N ASP A 525 -3.56 -2.67 -31.98
CA ASP A 525 -3.00 -1.48 -32.59
C ASP A 525 -4.05 -0.51 -33.12
N ARG A 526 -5.18 -1.02 -33.59
CA ARG A 526 -6.32 -0.18 -33.96
C ARG A 526 -7.07 0.32 -32.74
N LYS A 527 -7.20 -0.48 -31.68
CA LYS A 527 -7.88 -0.11 -30.43
C LYS A 527 -7.17 1.04 -29.71
N TRP A 528 -5.87 0.93 -29.40
CA TRP A 528 -5.15 1.99 -28.69
C TRP A 528 -5.05 3.29 -29.50
N ARG A 529 -4.93 3.20 -30.84
CA ARG A 529 -4.93 4.41 -31.71
C ARG A 529 -6.27 5.14 -31.67
N LYS A 530 -7.38 4.39 -31.75
CA LYS A 530 -8.74 4.96 -31.61
C LYS A 530 -8.92 5.60 -30.24
N ARG A 531 -8.50 4.93 -29.16
CA ARG A 531 -8.60 5.49 -27.82
C ARG A 531 -7.77 6.76 -27.64
N ARG A 532 -6.54 6.80 -28.17
CA ARG A 532 -5.72 8.03 -28.14
C ARG A 532 -6.42 9.21 -28.80
N ILE A 533 -7.05 8.98 -29.96
CA ILE A 533 -7.83 10.01 -30.65
C ILE A 533 -8.99 10.47 -29.77
N ALA A 534 -9.73 9.56 -29.14
CA ALA A 534 -10.83 9.90 -28.25
C ALA A 534 -10.36 10.66 -26.99
N ILE A 535 -9.27 10.24 -26.34
CA ILE A 535 -8.66 10.96 -25.20
C ILE A 535 -8.26 12.38 -25.62
N HIS A 536 -7.57 12.55 -26.75
CA HIS A 536 -7.21 13.88 -27.24
C HIS A 536 -8.42 14.73 -27.64
N LYS A 537 -9.52 14.12 -28.08
CA LYS A 537 -10.72 14.86 -28.49
C LYS A 537 -11.54 15.34 -27.29
N TYR A 538 -11.75 14.47 -26.31
CA TYR A 538 -12.71 14.72 -25.24
C TYR A 538 -12.06 15.16 -23.92
N LEU A 539 -10.82 14.70 -23.66
CA LEU A 539 -10.17 14.88 -22.35
C LEU A 539 -9.05 15.91 -22.38
N TRP A 540 -8.43 16.19 -23.53
CA TRP A 540 -7.39 17.21 -23.63
C TRP A 540 -7.99 18.62 -23.67
N ASN A 541 -7.41 19.56 -22.92
CA ASN A 541 -7.73 20.97 -23.00
C ASN A 541 -6.48 21.76 -23.46
N GLU A 542 -6.58 22.36 -24.64
CA GLU A 542 -5.46 23.06 -25.28
C GLU A 542 -5.07 24.34 -24.54
N GLU A 543 -6.04 25.10 -24.02
CA GLU A 543 -5.82 26.36 -23.32
C GLU A 543 -5.18 26.15 -21.95
N LYS A 544 -5.65 25.14 -21.21
CA LYS A 544 -5.15 24.82 -19.87
C LYS A 544 -3.90 23.93 -19.91
N GLY A 545 -3.60 23.31 -21.06
CA GLY A 545 -2.43 22.46 -21.25
C GLY A 545 -2.46 21.18 -20.41
N MET A 546 -3.64 20.66 -20.11
CA MET A 546 -3.83 19.50 -19.23
C MET A 546 -5.07 18.69 -19.62
N TYR A 547 -5.24 17.52 -19.00
CA TYR A 547 -6.37 16.63 -19.25
C TYR A 547 -7.44 16.76 -18.16
N PHE A 548 -8.69 16.69 -18.57
CA PHE A 548 -9.89 16.76 -17.75
C PHE A 548 -10.82 15.59 -18.06
N ASP A 549 -11.72 15.29 -17.12
CA ASP A 549 -12.77 14.30 -17.30
C ASP A 549 -13.87 14.85 -18.25
N TYR A 550 -14.58 13.96 -18.93
CA TYR A 550 -15.69 14.34 -19.82
C TYR A 550 -17.00 13.73 -19.35
N ASP A 551 -18.02 14.57 -19.12
CA ASP A 551 -19.35 14.10 -18.75
C ASP A 551 -20.08 13.61 -20.02
N THR A 552 -20.29 12.29 -20.12
CA THR A 552 -20.91 11.68 -21.31
C THR A 552 -22.40 11.93 -21.40
N VAL A 553 -23.05 12.33 -20.31
CA VAL A 553 -24.48 12.64 -20.27
C VAL A 553 -24.69 14.08 -20.74
N LYS A 554 -23.99 15.03 -20.12
CA LYS A 554 -24.03 16.46 -20.51
C LYS A 554 -23.29 16.75 -21.81
N GLN A 555 -22.40 15.84 -22.23
CA GLN A 555 -21.55 15.96 -23.41
C GLN A 555 -20.60 17.16 -23.35
N GLU A 556 -20.10 17.47 -22.15
CA GLU A 556 -19.19 18.58 -21.89
C GLU A 556 -17.94 18.13 -21.13
N GLN A 557 -16.83 18.82 -21.36
CA GLN A 557 -15.61 18.61 -20.58
C GLN A 557 -15.76 19.27 -19.20
N CYS A 558 -15.32 18.57 -18.16
CA CYS A 558 -15.29 19.09 -16.80
C CYS A 558 -14.15 20.10 -16.62
N ASN A 559 -14.26 20.96 -15.60
CA ASN A 559 -13.24 21.97 -15.29
C ASN A 559 -12.42 21.63 -14.02
N TYR A 560 -12.59 20.44 -13.44
CA TYR A 560 -11.88 20.05 -12.22
C TYR A 560 -10.44 19.63 -12.52
N GLU A 561 -9.48 20.38 -11.99
CA GLU A 561 -8.04 20.11 -12.16
C GLU A 561 -7.60 19.03 -11.18
N SER A 562 -7.29 17.84 -11.69
CA SER A 562 -6.83 16.69 -10.89
C SER A 562 -5.43 16.23 -11.28
N CYS A 563 -4.69 15.71 -10.30
CA CYS A 563 -3.37 15.10 -10.48
C CYS A 563 -3.39 13.90 -11.44
N THR A 564 -4.56 13.30 -11.68
CA THR A 564 -4.74 12.22 -12.67
C THR A 564 -4.41 12.67 -14.10
N THR A 565 -4.28 13.97 -14.37
CA THR A 565 -3.73 14.51 -15.64
C THR A 565 -2.33 13.99 -15.99
N PHE A 566 -1.57 13.44 -15.03
CA PHE A 566 -0.26 12.84 -15.28
C PHE A 566 -0.33 11.35 -15.69
N TRP A 567 -1.48 10.69 -15.54
CA TRP A 567 -1.65 9.28 -15.91
C TRP A 567 -1.53 9.04 -17.43
N PRO A 568 -1.96 9.98 -18.31
CA PRO A 568 -1.61 9.94 -19.73
C PRO A 568 -0.10 9.85 -19.97
N LEU A 569 0.74 10.56 -19.20
CA LEU A 569 2.20 10.46 -19.30
C LEU A 569 2.68 9.07 -18.88
N TRP A 570 2.18 8.53 -17.77
CA TRP A 570 2.52 7.17 -17.35
C TRP A 570 2.15 6.13 -18.42
N ALA A 571 0.97 6.26 -19.02
CA ALA A 571 0.47 5.36 -20.04
C ALA A 571 1.20 5.52 -21.39
N GLY A 572 1.72 6.72 -21.68
CA GLY A 572 2.35 7.09 -22.95
C GLY A 572 1.33 7.50 -24.02
N VAL A 573 0.28 8.21 -23.61
CA VAL A 573 -0.76 8.75 -24.51
C VAL A 573 -0.27 9.99 -25.26
N PRO A 574 0.28 11.04 -24.59
CA PRO A 574 0.60 12.30 -25.24
C PRO A 574 1.71 12.19 -26.29
N ASP A 575 1.66 13.05 -27.30
CA ASP A 575 2.83 13.38 -28.11
C ASP A 575 3.81 14.28 -27.31
N PRO A 576 5.07 14.44 -27.75
CA PRO A 576 6.05 15.27 -27.03
C PRO A 576 5.61 16.71 -26.79
N GLU A 577 4.83 17.31 -27.70
CA GLU A 577 4.34 18.68 -27.56
C GLU A 577 3.33 18.80 -26.41
N LYS A 578 2.33 17.91 -26.35
CA LYS A 578 1.36 17.87 -25.25
C LYS A 578 2.04 17.53 -23.93
N ALA A 579 3.01 16.63 -23.91
CA ALA A 579 3.77 16.33 -22.70
C ALA A 579 4.51 17.57 -22.18
N ALA A 580 5.12 18.36 -23.06
CA ALA A 580 5.76 19.62 -22.69
C ALA A 580 4.76 20.64 -22.13
N LYS A 581 3.54 20.72 -22.68
CA LYS A 581 2.46 21.57 -22.14
C LYS A 581 2.02 21.13 -20.76
N VAL A 582 1.80 19.83 -20.53
CA VAL A 582 1.48 19.28 -19.20
C VAL A 582 2.56 19.65 -18.18
N VAL A 583 3.83 19.47 -18.53
CA VAL A 583 4.95 19.83 -17.64
C VAL A 583 4.97 21.33 -17.34
N LYS A 584 4.84 22.17 -18.37
CA LYS A 584 4.94 23.62 -18.22
C LYS A 584 3.74 24.22 -17.48
N MET A 585 2.53 23.70 -17.69
CA MET A 585 1.29 24.34 -17.27
C MET A 585 0.59 23.63 -16.11
N ALA A 586 0.65 22.30 -16.05
CA ALA A 586 -0.04 21.53 -15.01
C ALA A 586 0.83 21.36 -13.75
N VAL A 587 2.10 21.00 -13.90
CA VAL A 587 2.98 20.71 -12.74
C VAL A 587 3.03 21.84 -11.71
N PRO A 588 3.19 23.13 -12.09
CA PRO A 588 3.21 24.22 -11.12
C PRO A 588 1.92 24.37 -10.29
N LYS A 589 0.79 23.83 -10.77
CA LYS A 589 -0.50 23.88 -10.06
C LYS A 589 -0.63 22.82 -8.97
N PHE A 590 0.07 21.70 -9.13
CA PHE A 590 -0.03 20.55 -8.23
C PHE A 590 1.19 20.42 -7.30
N GLU A 591 2.36 20.93 -7.68
CA GLU A 591 3.55 20.86 -6.84
C GLU A 591 3.41 21.71 -5.57
N ALA A 592 3.41 21.04 -4.43
CA ALA A 592 3.42 21.59 -3.09
C ALA A 592 4.70 21.19 -2.34
N TYR A 593 4.80 21.58 -1.06
CA TYR A 593 5.98 21.34 -0.23
C TYR A 593 6.39 19.86 -0.20
N GLY A 594 5.42 18.97 0.00
CA GLY A 594 5.60 17.53 0.17
C GLY A 594 5.34 16.69 -1.08
N GLY A 595 5.24 17.28 -2.28
CA GLY A 595 4.98 16.54 -3.52
C GLY A 595 3.76 17.07 -4.26
N LEU A 596 3.02 16.19 -4.96
CA LEU A 596 1.85 16.58 -5.76
C LEU A 596 0.55 16.52 -4.94
N LEU A 597 -0.26 17.58 -5.06
CA LEU A 597 -1.64 17.67 -4.59
C LEU A 597 -2.58 16.79 -5.42
N ALA A 598 -3.59 16.17 -4.81
CA ALA A 598 -4.59 15.36 -5.51
C ALA A 598 -5.48 16.16 -6.48
N GLY A 599 -5.76 17.41 -6.13
CA GLY A 599 -6.49 18.40 -6.93
C GLY A 599 -6.05 19.82 -6.56
N THR A 600 -6.39 20.82 -7.37
CA THR A 600 -6.08 22.21 -7.03
C THR A 600 -7.06 22.78 -6.00
N GLU A 601 -6.62 23.75 -5.21
CA GLU A 601 -7.49 24.42 -4.25
C GLU A 601 -8.69 25.09 -4.93
N GLU A 602 -8.45 25.72 -6.09
CA GLU A 602 -9.51 26.34 -6.91
C GLU A 602 -10.58 25.32 -7.30
N SER A 603 -10.18 24.13 -7.78
CA SER A 603 -11.11 23.07 -8.16
C SER A 603 -11.83 22.45 -6.96
N ARG A 604 -11.12 22.24 -5.85
CA ARG A 604 -11.72 21.77 -4.59
C ARG A 604 -12.77 22.75 -4.09
N GLY A 605 -12.58 24.05 -4.26
CA GLY A 605 -13.53 25.10 -3.89
C GLY A 605 -13.64 25.34 -2.37
N PRO A 606 -14.58 26.18 -1.90
CA PRO A 606 -14.68 26.53 -0.49
C PRO A 606 -15.13 25.34 0.38
N VAL A 607 -14.58 25.24 1.60
CA VAL A 607 -14.96 24.23 2.60
C VAL A 607 -15.79 24.89 3.69
N SER A 608 -16.85 24.20 4.11
CA SER A 608 -17.75 24.61 5.20
C SER A 608 -18.26 23.38 5.94
N LEU A 609 -19.06 23.57 7.00
CA LEU A 609 -19.72 22.44 7.69
C LEU A 609 -20.66 21.65 6.75
N GLU A 610 -21.30 22.33 5.79
CA GLU A 610 -22.19 21.71 4.79
C GLU A 610 -21.42 21.12 3.60
N ARG A 611 -20.16 21.52 3.42
CA ARG A 611 -19.26 21.07 2.35
C ARG A 611 -17.87 20.76 2.94
N PRO A 612 -17.74 19.72 3.78
CA PRO A 612 -16.50 19.41 4.49
C PRO A 612 -15.41 18.96 3.52
N ASN A 613 -14.15 19.05 3.91
CA ASN A 613 -13.07 18.63 3.01
C ASN A 613 -13.14 17.12 2.72
N ARG A 614 -12.74 16.72 1.52
CA ARG A 614 -12.70 15.31 1.08
C ARG A 614 -11.27 14.81 0.99
N GLN A 615 -11.06 13.52 1.22
CA GLN A 615 -9.71 12.98 1.39
C GLN A 615 -8.88 12.89 0.09
N TRP A 616 -9.52 12.83 -1.08
CA TRP A 616 -8.85 12.81 -2.40
C TRP A 616 -8.81 14.20 -3.08
N ASP A 617 -8.92 15.27 -2.30
CA ASP A 617 -8.79 16.66 -2.78
C ASP A 617 -7.64 17.40 -2.09
N TYR A 618 -7.39 18.64 -2.52
CA TYR A 618 -6.51 19.57 -1.81
C TYR A 618 -6.85 19.63 -0.29
N PRO A 619 -5.88 19.62 0.63
CA PRO A 619 -4.43 19.76 0.44
C PRO A 619 -3.67 18.41 0.41
N TYR A 620 -4.37 17.29 0.21
CA TYR A 620 -3.78 15.98 0.40
C TYR A 620 -3.02 15.48 -0.83
N GLY A 621 -1.99 14.67 -0.59
CA GLY A 621 -1.25 13.94 -1.61
C GLY A 621 -1.22 12.45 -1.28
N TRP A 622 -1.35 11.64 -2.33
CA TRP A 622 -1.44 10.19 -2.22
C TRP A 622 -0.34 9.50 -3.01
N ALA A 623 0.23 8.45 -2.42
CA ALA A 623 1.34 7.68 -3.00
C ALA A 623 1.12 7.25 -4.48
N PRO A 624 -0.05 6.69 -4.87
CA PRO A 624 -0.32 6.32 -6.27
C PRO A 624 -0.08 7.44 -7.26
N GLN A 625 -0.58 8.65 -6.95
CA GLN A 625 -0.49 9.80 -7.83
C GLN A 625 0.96 10.25 -8.03
N GLN A 626 1.76 10.19 -6.96
CA GLN A 626 3.19 10.51 -7.04
C GLN A 626 3.93 9.51 -7.92
N MET A 627 3.76 8.21 -7.64
CA MET A 627 4.47 7.14 -8.33
C MET A 627 4.18 7.13 -9.83
N LEU A 628 2.90 7.27 -10.21
CA LEU A 628 2.50 7.33 -11.61
C LEU A 628 3.05 8.59 -12.29
N ALA A 629 3.01 9.75 -11.62
CA ALA A 629 3.57 10.99 -12.16
C ALA A 629 5.09 10.90 -12.38
N TRP A 630 5.86 10.37 -11.43
CA TRP A 630 7.32 10.23 -11.57
C TRP A 630 7.68 9.34 -12.76
N THR A 631 7.04 8.16 -12.87
CA THR A 631 7.25 7.26 -14.00
C THR A 631 6.83 7.91 -15.33
N GLY A 632 5.72 8.65 -15.34
CA GLY A 632 5.25 9.36 -16.52
C GLY A 632 6.20 10.46 -16.98
N LEU A 633 6.67 11.29 -16.05
CA LEU A 633 7.64 12.36 -16.32
C LEU A 633 8.97 11.79 -16.84
N ALA A 634 9.50 10.75 -16.17
CA ALA A 634 10.73 10.09 -16.60
C ALA A 634 10.60 9.46 -18.00
N ARG A 635 9.44 8.87 -18.33
CA ARG A 635 9.18 8.32 -19.67
C ARG A 635 9.35 9.38 -20.77
N TYR A 636 8.99 10.63 -20.51
CA TYR A 636 9.07 11.74 -21.46
C TYR A 636 10.38 12.55 -21.34
N GLY A 637 11.37 12.05 -20.60
CA GLY A 637 12.69 12.69 -20.48
C GLY A 637 12.79 13.76 -19.40
N TYR A 638 11.74 13.97 -18.60
CA TYR A 638 11.73 14.94 -17.50
C TYR A 638 12.23 14.33 -16.18
N SER A 639 13.40 13.69 -16.23
CA SER A 639 13.99 12.97 -15.10
C SER A 639 14.30 13.88 -13.90
N ASP A 640 14.80 15.10 -14.15
CA ASP A 640 15.14 16.05 -13.07
C ASP A 640 13.88 16.51 -12.32
N LEU A 641 12.78 16.68 -13.05
CA LEU A 641 11.48 17.01 -12.46
C LEU A 641 10.92 15.83 -11.65
N ALA A 642 11.02 14.61 -12.18
CA ALA A 642 10.65 13.41 -11.43
C ALA A 642 11.49 13.27 -10.14
N GLN A 643 12.79 13.57 -10.19
CA GLN A 643 13.69 13.59 -9.04
C GLN A 643 13.27 14.63 -8.00
N ARG A 644 12.96 15.86 -8.43
CA ARG A 644 12.48 16.93 -7.55
C ARG A 644 11.22 16.52 -6.80
N LEU A 645 10.21 16.06 -7.52
CA LEU A 645 8.92 15.66 -6.95
C LEU A 645 9.07 14.44 -6.03
N ALA A 646 9.90 13.46 -6.40
CA ALA A 646 10.23 12.34 -5.54
C ALA A 646 10.95 12.79 -4.27
N TYR A 647 11.91 13.72 -4.36
CA TYR A 647 12.62 14.24 -3.19
C TYR A 647 11.65 14.89 -2.21
N ARG A 648 10.75 15.77 -2.68
CA ARG A 648 9.76 16.46 -1.84
C ARG A 648 8.89 15.47 -1.06
N TRP A 649 8.37 14.45 -1.74
CA TRP A 649 7.57 13.38 -1.12
C TRP A 649 8.35 12.56 -0.10
N LEU A 650 9.55 12.11 -0.47
CA LEU A 650 10.39 11.31 0.43
C LEU A 650 10.86 12.12 1.64
N PHE A 651 11.15 13.41 1.46
CA PHE A 651 11.50 14.32 2.55
C PHE A 651 10.38 14.43 3.57
N MET A 652 9.15 14.66 3.11
CA MET A 652 7.97 14.74 3.97
C MET A 652 7.77 13.46 4.79
N ILE A 653 7.87 12.28 4.15
CA ILE A 653 7.77 10.99 4.84
C ILE A 653 8.92 10.80 5.83
N THR A 654 10.17 11.07 5.42
CA THR A 654 11.36 10.90 6.27
C THR A 654 11.31 11.80 7.49
N LYS A 655 10.83 13.04 7.32
CA LYS A 655 10.63 13.99 8.40
C LYS A 655 9.57 13.51 9.38
N ALA A 656 8.40 13.07 8.87
CA ALA A 656 7.36 12.50 9.74
C ALA A 656 7.87 11.27 10.51
N PHE A 657 8.55 10.35 9.82
CA PHE A 657 9.17 9.16 10.41
C PHE A 657 10.18 9.51 11.51
N PHE A 658 11.02 10.54 11.28
CA PHE A 658 12.05 10.96 12.24
C PHE A 658 11.47 11.68 13.46
N ASP A 659 10.50 12.57 13.25
CA ASP A 659 9.96 13.46 14.29
C ASP A 659 8.85 12.80 15.12
N PHE A 660 8.11 11.84 14.56
CA PHE A 660 6.90 11.27 15.15
C PHE A 660 6.99 9.75 15.28
N ASN A 661 7.93 9.29 16.09
CA ASN A 661 8.04 7.90 16.54
C ASN A 661 8.01 6.82 15.43
N GLY A 662 8.58 7.10 14.26
CA GLY A 662 8.63 6.14 13.15
C GLY A 662 7.30 6.00 12.38
N VAL A 663 6.40 6.97 12.48
CA VAL A 663 5.08 6.92 11.83
C VAL A 663 5.18 6.81 10.30
N VAL A 664 4.36 5.93 9.73
CA VAL A 664 4.10 5.82 8.29
C VAL A 664 2.60 5.63 8.11
N VAL A 665 1.96 6.56 7.39
CA VAL A 665 0.50 6.66 7.29
C VAL A 665 -0.02 6.41 5.87
N GLU A 666 -1.34 6.29 5.71
CA GLU A 666 -2.02 6.07 4.43
C GLU A 666 -1.82 7.21 3.42
N LYS A 667 -1.96 8.46 3.89
CA LYS A 667 -1.94 9.70 3.07
C LYS A 667 -1.33 10.86 3.84
N TYR A 668 -0.97 11.95 3.16
CA TYR A 668 -0.32 13.10 3.78
C TYR A 668 -0.92 14.42 3.31
N ASP A 669 -0.93 15.43 4.18
CA ASP A 669 -1.10 16.83 3.80
C ASP A 669 0.23 17.35 3.23
N VAL A 670 0.30 17.48 1.91
CA VAL A 670 1.54 17.87 1.20
C VAL A 670 1.84 19.36 1.29
N THR A 671 0.99 20.14 1.96
CA THR A 671 1.21 21.57 2.20
C THR A 671 1.84 21.85 3.56
N ARG A 672 1.72 20.91 4.52
CA ARG A 672 2.22 21.06 5.89
C ARG A 672 3.69 20.66 6.04
N PRO A 673 4.56 21.54 6.55
CA PRO A 673 5.97 21.21 6.74
C PRO A 673 6.29 20.52 8.06
N VAL A 674 5.44 20.62 9.08
CA VAL A 674 5.74 20.13 10.45
C VAL A 674 5.13 18.75 10.69
N ASP A 675 3.81 18.63 10.55
CA ASP A 675 3.02 17.45 10.90
C ASP A 675 2.19 16.91 9.71
N PRO A 676 2.81 16.62 8.56
CA PRO A 676 2.11 16.26 7.31
C PRO A 676 1.32 14.95 7.40
N HIS A 677 1.59 14.12 8.41
CA HIS A 677 0.93 12.85 8.66
C HIS A 677 -0.45 13.01 9.34
N ARG A 678 -0.79 14.21 9.84
CA ARG A 678 -2.10 14.50 10.44
C ARG A 678 -3.11 14.88 9.38
N VAL A 679 -4.01 13.95 9.08
CA VAL A 679 -5.09 14.13 8.12
C VAL A 679 -6.40 13.73 8.78
N ASP A 680 -7.24 14.73 9.04
CA ASP A 680 -8.52 14.56 9.76
C ASP A 680 -9.74 14.53 8.82
N ALA A 681 -9.52 14.49 7.50
CA ALA A 681 -10.61 14.34 6.55
C ALA A 681 -11.28 12.97 6.69
N GLU A 682 -12.62 12.98 6.68
CA GLU A 682 -13.46 11.78 6.74
C GLU A 682 -13.16 10.92 7.99
N TYR A 683 -12.72 9.67 7.81
CA TYR A 683 -12.38 8.76 8.92
C TYR A 683 -10.96 8.97 9.48
N GLY A 684 -10.29 10.05 9.08
CA GLY A 684 -8.92 10.35 9.46
C GLY A 684 -7.88 9.48 8.77
N ASN A 685 -6.67 9.48 9.32
CA ASN A 685 -5.52 8.77 8.74
C ASN A 685 -5.29 7.40 9.40
N GLN A 686 -4.97 6.40 8.58
CA GLN A 686 -4.58 5.08 9.09
C GLN A 686 -3.07 5.03 9.36
N GLY A 687 -2.68 4.28 10.39
CA GLY A 687 -1.27 4.13 10.80
C GLY A 687 -0.81 5.08 11.91
N LEU A 688 -1.72 5.87 12.50
CA LEU A 688 -1.43 6.74 13.65
C LEU A 688 -1.59 6.03 15.00
N ASP A 689 -2.57 5.11 15.10
CA ASP A 689 -2.89 4.40 16.34
C ASP A 689 -2.01 3.15 16.52
N PHE A 690 -0.79 3.36 17.00
CA PHE A 690 0.10 2.28 17.43
C PHE A 690 0.80 2.64 18.74
N LYS A 691 1.25 1.61 19.47
CA LYS A 691 1.92 1.76 20.76
C LYS A 691 3.35 1.26 20.65
N GLY A 692 4.32 2.12 20.98
CA GLY A 692 5.74 1.81 20.95
C GLY A 692 6.34 1.76 19.54
N VAL A 693 5.93 0.81 18.70
CA VAL A 693 6.53 0.57 17.36
C VAL A 693 5.47 0.35 16.28
N ALA A 694 5.59 1.06 15.17
CA ALA A 694 4.80 0.82 13.96
C ALA A 694 5.28 -0.47 13.28
N LYS A 695 4.36 -1.40 12.97
CA LYS A 695 4.73 -2.75 12.49
C LYS A 695 4.59 -2.93 10.99
N GLU A 696 3.72 -2.15 10.34
CA GLU A 696 3.35 -2.39 8.94
C GLU A 696 3.40 -1.16 8.03
N GLY A 697 3.25 0.05 8.56
CA GLY A 697 3.01 1.24 7.73
C GLY A 697 1.78 1.06 6.82
N PHE A 698 1.86 1.55 5.58
CA PHE A 698 0.80 1.38 4.58
C PHE A 698 1.40 0.99 3.22
N GLY A 699 0.84 -0.03 2.56
CA GLY A 699 1.42 -0.74 1.42
C GLY A 699 1.90 0.16 0.28
N TRP A 700 1.05 1.06 -0.21
CA TRP A 700 1.48 1.97 -1.28
C TRP A 700 2.47 3.05 -0.83
N VAL A 701 2.55 3.39 0.46
CA VAL A 701 3.39 4.46 0.99
C VAL A 701 4.78 3.86 1.19
N ASN A 702 4.84 2.67 1.78
CA ASN A 702 6.00 1.80 1.80
C ASN A 702 6.58 1.65 0.38
N ALA A 703 5.73 1.34 -0.60
CA ALA A 703 6.16 1.22 -1.98
C ALA A 703 6.64 2.54 -2.57
N SER A 704 5.91 3.63 -2.37
CA SER A 704 6.29 4.97 -2.86
C SER A 704 7.65 5.41 -2.32
N TYR A 705 7.97 5.01 -1.08
CA TYR A 705 9.22 5.36 -0.44
C TYR A 705 10.41 4.66 -1.11
N VAL A 706 10.38 3.33 -1.19
CA VAL A 706 11.48 2.56 -1.80
C VAL A 706 11.54 2.74 -3.32
N TYR A 707 10.41 2.92 -3.98
CA TYR A 707 10.34 3.20 -5.42
C TYR A 707 10.85 4.61 -5.74
N GLY A 708 10.44 5.62 -4.96
CA GLY A 708 10.93 6.99 -5.09
C GLY A 708 12.44 7.09 -4.89
N LEU A 709 13.01 6.31 -3.96
CA LEU A 709 14.47 6.25 -3.76
C LEU A 709 15.23 5.77 -5.01
N GLN A 710 14.59 5.10 -5.97
CA GLN A 710 15.24 4.74 -7.24
C GLN A 710 15.42 5.93 -8.18
N PHE A 711 14.67 7.03 -7.99
CA PHE A 711 14.83 8.25 -8.77
C PHE A 711 15.97 9.11 -8.24
N LEU A 712 16.22 9.11 -6.92
CA LEU A 712 17.18 10.02 -6.29
C LEU A 712 18.65 9.63 -6.55
N THR A 713 19.49 10.64 -6.76
CA THR A 713 20.96 10.49 -6.77
C THR A 713 21.51 10.17 -5.37
N THR A 714 22.76 9.71 -5.30
CA THR A 714 23.44 9.45 -4.02
C THR A 714 23.54 10.71 -3.15
N GLU A 715 23.78 11.88 -3.76
CA GLU A 715 23.85 13.16 -3.03
C GLU A 715 22.48 13.54 -2.43
N MET A 716 21.41 13.37 -3.21
CA MET A 716 20.04 13.58 -2.73
C MET A 716 19.69 12.64 -1.58
N LYS A 717 20.04 11.35 -1.65
CA LYS A 717 19.81 10.39 -0.55
C LYS A 717 20.54 10.78 0.73
N ARG A 718 21.75 11.33 0.61
CA ARG A 718 22.51 11.84 1.77
C ARG A 718 21.84 13.06 2.38
N ALA A 719 21.41 14.02 1.55
CA ALA A 719 20.71 15.22 1.98
C ALA A 719 19.36 14.88 2.66
N LEU A 720 18.64 13.90 2.13
CA LEU A 720 17.42 13.36 2.74
C LEU A 720 17.71 12.76 4.13
N GLY A 721 18.80 11.99 4.23
CA GLY A 721 19.26 11.39 5.48
C GLY A 721 19.70 12.39 6.56
N THR A 722 20.00 13.64 6.19
CA THR A 722 20.27 14.75 7.12
C THR A 722 19.07 15.68 7.29
N LEU A 723 17.89 15.31 6.77
CA LEU A 723 16.68 16.10 6.78
C LEU A 723 16.88 17.51 6.19
N THR A 724 17.58 17.60 5.06
CA THR A 724 17.76 18.84 4.31
C THR A 724 16.57 19.06 3.35
N PRO A 725 15.79 20.16 3.47
CA PRO A 725 14.72 20.47 2.54
C PRO A 725 15.23 20.63 1.10
N TYR A 726 14.39 20.29 0.10
CA TYR A 726 14.79 20.31 -1.31
C TYR A 726 15.35 21.67 -1.75
N ASP A 727 14.66 22.77 -1.44
CA ASP A 727 15.07 24.11 -1.88
C ASP A 727 16.43 24.52 -1.28
N THR A 728 16.76 24.01 -0.09
CA THR A 728 18.08 24.21 0.53
C THR A 728 19.14 23.38 -0.16
N PHE A 729 18.84 22.12 -0.50
CA PHE A 729 19.72 21.24 -1.26
C PHE A 729 20.01 21.82 -2.65
N GLU A 730 18.98 22.24 -3.38
CA GLU A 730 19.10 22.82 -4.72
C GLU A 730 19.96 24.08 -4.71
N LYS A 731 19.72 25.00 -3.78
CA LYS A 731 20.54 26.21 -3.63
C LYS A 731 22.00 25.89 -3.32
N ALA A 732 22.27 24.86 -2.51
CA ALA A 732 23.63 24.43 -2.23
C ALA A 732 24.33 23.84 -3.47
N GLN A 733 23.60 23.13 -4.33
CA GLN A 733 24.14 22.61 -5.59
C GLN A 733 24.44 23.74 -6.59
N GLN A 734 23.55 24.70 -6.74
CA GLN A 734 23.76 25.88 -7.61
C GLN A 734 25.03 26.64 -7.20
N LEU A 735 25.21 26.94 -5.90
CA LEU A 735 26.41 27.61 -5.40
C LEU A 735 27.69 26.79 -5.64
N ARG A 736 27.60 25.46 -5.57
CA ARG A 736 28.73 24.56 -5.87
C ARG A 736 29.07 24.60 -7.36
N GLU A 737 28.09 24.58 -8.24
CA GLU A 737 28.28 24.68 -9.68
C GLU A 737 28.87 26.03 -10.08
N GLU A 738 28.35 27.13 -9.54
CA GLU A 738 28.90 28.48 -9.72
C GLU A 738 30.37 28.56 -9.30
N LYS A 739 30.71 27.97 -8.15
CA LYS A 739 32.10 27.92 -7.68
C LYS A 739 33.00 27.10 -8.60
N ILE A 740 32.55 25.94 -9.08
CA ILE A 740 33.31 25.12 -10.02
C ILE A 740 33.51 25.86 -11.35
N GLN A 741 32.48 26.56 -11.85
CA GLN A 741 32.60 27.37 -13.06
C GLN A 741 33.59 28.52 -12.88
N ALA A 742 33.57 29.20 -11.73
CA ALA A 742 34.52 30.26 -11.40
C ALA A 742 35.97 29.77 -11.23
N GLU A 743 36.18 28.52 -10.82
CA GLU A 743 37.52 27.91 -10.73
C GLU A 743 38.06 27.44 -12.10
N LEU A 744 37.18 27.23 -13.08
CA LEU A 744 37.52 26.81 -14.45
C LEU A 744 37.70 27.98 -15.43
N SER A 745 37.14 29.16 -15.11
CA SER A 745 37.32 30.42 -15.84
C SER A 745 38.55 31.18 -15.36
#